data_AF-E4ZX54-F1
#
_entry.id   AF-E4ZX54-F1
#
_cell.length_a   1.000
_cell.length_b   1.000
_cell.length_c   1.000
_cell.angle_alpha   90.00
_cell.angle_beta   90.00
_cell.angle_gamma   90.00
#
_symmetry.space_group_name_H-M   'P 1'
#
loop_
_entity.id
_entity.type
_entity.pdbx_description
1 polymer ?
#
loop_
_entity_poly.entity_id
_entity_poly.type
_entity_poly.pdbx_seq_one_letter_code
_entity_poly.pdbx_strand_id
1 'polypeptide(L)'
;MGSLKKALAKVKTGLHSSPGSTSDDDSGLKSPPPTLNGRCQSPSTTTRSSGGASSQRASGELKRKDAVSPSDSRTSIDAPRNSLSGLLHRRTDSPNRQHHARKGSVSASSPIRAVKERLHIGDASSGDEANPLNREGEPMSKNQLRKHERQAQQEERFKLTRQKEQELERRRREMEAQADAELSPEQKAKYGLVPPNSYAGPWKHEPRHNLQDFSAKDVGKEVIFRARIHHLRKMSSKFVFFIFRQQLVTIQGVLMEHADISKYFLYWAEHLDAETVVLVKGILQEPKAKQGEVIGATIHDVEVSVHAMHVEAPITDHLPFNVNEAEVTRADVEADLAKPDHKEGHNRVRIADRTRLNNRIIDLRSTASQSIFRIQSGICSLFRQQLDSEGFIEIHTPKLQGGATESGASVFKIDYFGRGAFLAQSPQLAKQMAISADFGKVYEIGAVFRAENSNTYRHLTEYTGLDLEMQIDEHYHEVLRVLDRTFKNIFKGIYERYRPEVETIKRYFPHEDLVWLDETPVLPFAEAVRMLNASGWRDDEGKELDENEDLGTRDEVQLGRVIKEKLGTDYYILDKFPVNARPFYAMPDPNNPNVTNSFDIFCRGQEILSGGQRIHDADMLLEKMRKLKIDPSSMEEYIQGFQWGAPPHGGGGIGLERILMLMMSLGNIRHASMFPRDPKSLPEKPVVKQLRHPEASTMHPPWEGQDRAFAKIDLQPIEKLIANYGDATNTSWLEPRTEIWRDESTGAAVGFVPVDGYAITVGDPLCHESQYLKTMTGYLKYIKKERNLKPLWLLVGAAAEEVLATKFNWRTFSVTGEQRVDPVHNPADKDGDIQRKIRHAEKEGVKIIDYPLGTPPPADVKAKVDARVEDWLRNRKGKQVHLTNIHPWQDEEHRQYHVAYTPDGTICAFVAMAQLSPDHGWQVKYSLDFPNAPSGAIEQIVTHALKAVASTGATSVTFGGGASSKFSPGHNVKGTRVKVLSRAYHAISTELKLTNKTEFREKLGAVDDPSYICYPPHGLGPLAVKAIMNFFSDDDEN
;
A
#
# COMPACT_ATOMS: atom_id res chain seq x y z
N MET A 1 6.55 -24.39 -58.86
CA MET A 1 5.30 -25.10 -59.26
C MET A 1 4.34 -25.05 -58.07
N GLY A 2 3.02 -24.94 -58.20
CA GLY A 2 2.17 -24.75 -59.37
C GLY A 2 0.72 -24.43 -58.93
N SER A 3 -0.12 -23.93 -59.84
CA SER A 3 -1.57 -23.71 -59.61
C SER A 3 -2.00 -22.69 -58.52
N LEU A 4 -1.34 -21.53 -58.44
CA LEU A 4 -1.95 -20.31 -57.89
C LEU A 4 -2.39 -19.38 -59.04
N LYS A 5 -3.18 -19.94 -59.97
CA LYS A 5 -3.70 -19.30 -61.20
C LYS A 5 -4.99 -19.98 -61.70
N LYS A 6 -6.12 -19.73 -61.01
CA LYS A 6 -7.53 -19.91 -61.41
C LYS A 6 -8.40 -19.66 -60.16
N ALA A 7 -9.31 -18.69 -60.10
CA ALA A 7 -9.62 -17.65 -61.07
C ALA A 7 -10.05 -16.34 -60.39
N LEU A 8 -9.51 -15.22 -60.89
CA LEU A 8 -10.07 -13.87 -60.74
C LEU A 8 -10.39 -13.38 -62.16
N ALA A 9 -11.66 -13.18 -62.49
CA ALA A 9 -12.11 -12.67 -63.79
C ALA A 9 -13.54 -12.12 -63.72
N LYS A 10 -13.80 -11.04 -64.49
CA LYS A 10 -15.05 -10.24 -64.58
C LYS A 10 -15.30 -9.35 -63.34
N VAL A 11 -15.06 -8.02 -63.31
CA VAL A 11 -14.97 -6.91 -64.31
C VAL A 11 -16.31 -6.29 -64.75
N LYS A 12 -16.63 -5.12 -64.15
CA LYS A 12 -17.45 -3.97 -64.68
C LYS A 12 -18.95 -4.27 -65.03
N THR A 13 -19.88 -3.33 -65.23
CA THR A 13 -19.93 -1.83 -65.23
C THR A 13 -21.39 -1.33 -65.02
N GLY A 14 -21.59 -0.07 -64.61
CA GLY A 14 -22.88 0.67 -64.68
C GLY A 14 -23.19 1.41 -63.37
N LEU A 15 -23.37 2.73 -63.22
CA LEU A 15 -23.88 3.88 -64.01
C LEU A 15 -25.42 4.04 -64.09
N HIS A 16 -25.87 5.25 -63.74
CA HIS A 16 -27.25 5.79 -63.80
C HIS A 16 -28.28 5.11 -62.84
N SER A 17 -29.35 5.77 -62.37
CA SER A 17 -29.89 7.13 -62.59
C SER A 17 -30.73 7.63 -61.40
N SER A 18 -30.70 8.94 -61.11
CA SER A 18 -31.88 9.70 -60.67
C SER A 18 -32.68 10.12 -61.91
N PRO A 19 -34.03 10.27 -61.89
CA PRO A 19 -34.62 11.47 -61.29
C PRO A 19 -36.07 11.33 -60.73
N GLY A 20 -36.55 12.43 -60.13
CA GLY A 20 -37.97 12.81 -60.00
C GLY A 20 -38.73 12.26 -58.78
N SER A 21 -39.79 12.88 -58.25
CA SER A 21 -40.33 14.27 -58.21
C SER A 21 -41.84 14.18 -57.92
N THR A 22 -42.49 15.29 -57.52
CA THR A 22 -43.97 15.50 -57.41
C THR A 22 -44.71 14.63 -56.37
N SER A 23 -45.73 15.13 -55.64
CA SER A 23 -46.31 16.49 -55.51
C SER A 23 -47.38 16.56 -54.40
N ASP A 24 -47.44 17.71 -53.69
CA ASP A 24 -48.63 18.45 -53.17
C ASP A 24 -49.61 17.72 -52.18
N ASP A 25 -50.50 18.32 -51.38
CA ASP A 25 -50.99 19.70 -51.08
C ASP A 25 -51.77 19.66 -49.71
N ASP A 26 -52.36 20.70 -49.09
CA ASP A 26 -51.87 21.96 -48.50
C ASP A 26 -52.79 22.35 -47.29
N SER A 27 -52.45 23.42 -46.53
CA SER A 27 -53.30 24.21 -45.60
C SER A 27 -53.62 23.62 -44.20
N GLY A 28 -53.96 24.39 -43.16
CA GLY A 28 -53.93 25.85 -42.99
C GLY A 28 -54.53 26.40 -41.66
N LEU A 29 -53.90 27.46 -41.11
CA LEU A 29 -54.48 28.60 -40.32
C LEU A 29 -55.35 28.45 -39.02
N LYS A 30 -54.85 29.12 -37.94
CA LYS A 30 -55.57 29.99 -36.94
C LYS A 30 -56.55 29.44 -35.86
N SER A 31 -56.04 29.33 -34.61
CA SER A 31 -56.41 30.02 -33.32
C SER A 31 -57.75 30.80 -33.15
N PRO A 32 -58.21 31.15 -31.90
CA PRO A 32 -57.94 30.69 -30.50
C PRO A 32 -59.29 30.34 -29.79
N PRO A 33 -59.74 30.80 -28.58
CA PRO A 33 -59.16 31.13 -27.24
C PRO A 33 -59.79 30.20 -26.13
N PRO A 34 -60.46 30.59 -24.99
CA PRO A 34 -60.31 31.67 -23.98
C PRO A 34 -60.42 31.26 -22.45
N THR A 35 -59.89 32.09 -21.53
CA THR A 35 -60.33 32.34 -20.10
C THR A 35 -60.34 31.20 -19.05
N LEU A 36 -60.01 31.36 -17.75
CA LEU A 36 -59.69 32.46 -16.78
C LEU A 36 -59.02 31.79 -15.53
N ASN A 37 -58.40 32.37 -14.48
CA ASN A 37 -58.07 33.72 -13.97
C ASN A 37 -56.88 33.63 -12.95
N GLY A 38 -56.30 34.75 -12.48
CA GLY A 38 -55.39 34.78 -11.30
C GLY A 38 -54.35 35.93 -11.28
N ARG A 39 -54.04 36.51 -10.11
CA ARG A 39 -53.17 37.70 -9.90
C ARG A 39 -52.42 37.57 -8.55
N CYS A 40 -51.37 38.31 -8.17
CA CYS A 40 -50.60 39.46 -8.74
C CYS A 40 -49.12 39.35 -8.22
N GLN A 41 -48.15 40.28 -8.29
CA GLN A 41 -48.03 41.71 -8.70
C GLN A 41 -46.59 42.03 -9.21
N SER A 42 -46.11 43.27 -9.09
CA SER A 42 -44.74 43.76 -9.37
C SER A 42 -44.41 45.01 -8.49
N PRO A 43 -43.20 45.63 -8.52
CA PRO A 43 -42.83 46.52 -9.63
C PRO A 43 -41.31 46.69 -10.00
N SER A 44 -41.04 47.02 -11.28
CA SER A 44 -40.19 48.14 -11.78
C SER A 44 -38.64 48.20 -11.60
N THR A 45 -37.80 48.76 -12.50
CA THR A 45 -37.91 49.27 -13.91
C THR A 45 -36.51 49.66 -14.49
N THR A 46 -36.38 49.76 -15.83
CA THR A 46 -35.54 50.72 -16.64
C THR A 46 -33.99 50.70 -16.57
N THR A 47 -33.20 51.12 -17.59
CA THR A 47 -33.26 51.08 -19.10
C THR A 47 -31.92 51.61 -19.69
N ARG A 48 -31.52 51.12 -20.88
CA ARG A 48 -30.56 51.77 -21.84
C ARG A 48 -29.09 51.90 -21.34
N SER A 49 -28.06 52.11 -22.17
CA SER A 49 -28.00 52.56 -23.57
C SER A 49 -26.88 51.92 -24.42
N SER A 50 -27.15 51.80 -25.73
CA SER A 50 -26.29 51.93 -26.95
C SER A 50 -24.76 52.19 -26.86
N GLY A 51 -23.94 51.80 -27.85
CA GLY A 51 -24.25 51.13 -29.14
C GLY A 51 -23.14 51.35 -30.20
N GLY A 52 -23.33 50.79 -31.42
CA GLY A 52 -22.34 50.77 -32.52
C GLY A 52 -21.72 49.36 -32.68
N ALA A 53 -21.63 48.68 -33.83
CA ALA A 53 -21.60 49.03 -35.26
C ALA A 53 -20.29 49.71 -35.74
N SER A 54 -19.66 49.34 -36.87
CA SER A 54 -19.85 48.18 -37.78
C SER A 54 -18.71 48.12 -38.84
N SER A 55 -18.67 47.06 -39.66
CA SER A 55 -17.99 47.03 -40.99
C SER A 55 -16.43 46.99 -40.97
N GLN A 56 -15.69 46.62 -42.03
CA GLN A 56 -16.03 45.94 -43.30
C GLN A 56 -14.79 45.31 -43.99
N ARG A 57 -14.96 44.10 -44.56
CA ARG A 57 -14.41 43.62 -45.87
C ARG A 57 -12.89 43.55 -46.16
N ALA A 58 -12.63 42.94 -47.34
CA ALA A 58 -11.39 42.80 -48.11
C ALA A 58 -10.32 41.84 -47.53
N SER A 59 -10.14 40.59 -48.00
CA SER A 59 -9.96 40.00 -49.35
C SER A 59 -8.52 40.03 -49.87
N GLY A 60 -7.88 38.85 -49.91
CA GLY A 60 -6.61 38.59 -50.60
C GLY A 60 -6.52 37.08 -50.87
N GLU A 61 -6.44 36.69 -52.15
CA GLU A 61 -6.66 35.31 -52.61
C GLU A 61 -5.49 34.83 -53.48
N LEU A 62 -5.36 33.49 -53.60
CA LEU A 62 -4.84 32.70 -54.73
C LEU A 62 -3.48 31.98 -54.62
N LYS A 63 -3.59 30.65 -54.87
CA LYS A 63 -2.69 29.74 -55.63
C LYS A 63 -1.31 29.42 -55.02
N ARG A 64 -1.06 28.16 -54.64
CA ARG A 64 -0.80 26.95 -55.48
C ARG A 64 0.46 27.03 -56.34
N LYS A 65 1.42 26.14 -56.07
CA LYS A 65 1.76 25.05 -57.01
C LYS A 65 2.46 23.87 -56.31
N ASP A 66 2.50 22.75 -57.02
CA ASP A 66 2.76 21.41 -56.48
C ASP A 66 4.16 20.88 -56.82
N ALA A 67 4.64 19.95 -55.96
CA ALA A 67 5.50 18.78 -56.24
C ALA A 67 6.82 18.89 -57.02
N VAL A 68 7.85 18.19 -56.51
CA VAL A 68 8.52 17.06 -57.20
C VAL A 68 9.25 16.18 -56.17
N SER A 69 9.31 14.86 -56.43
CA SER A 69 9.92 13.81 -55.57
C SER A 69 11.40 13.52 -56.03
N PRO A 70 12.13 12.39 -55.75
CA PRO A 70 11.69 11.03 -55.40
C PRO A 70 12.57 10.15 -54.44
N SER A 71 11.99 8.97 -54.12
CA SER A 71 12.61 7.62 -53.98
C SER A 71 13.76 7.32 -52.99
N ASP A 72 13.40 6.52 -51.98
CA ASP A 72 13.82 5.11 -51.79
C ASP A 72 15.19 4.59 -52.27
N SER A 73 15.88 3.83 -51.40
CA SER A 73 16.38 2.49 -51.75
C SER A 73 16.57 1.56 -50.54
N ARG A 74 16.49 0.24 -50.75
CA ARG A 74 16.68 -0.83 -49.75
C ARG A 74 17.97 -1.60 -50.05
N THR A 75 18.71 -2.07 -49.03
CA THR A 75 19.59 -3.28 -49.00
C THR A 75 20.37 -3.33 -47.66
N SER A 76 20.97 -4.42 -47.14
CA SER A 76 20.79 -5.88 -47.34
C SER A 76 21.63 -6.70 -46.34
N ILE A 77 21.07 -7.80 -45.83
CA ILE A 77 21.62 -9.19 -45.79
C ILE A 77 23.05 -9.49 -45.25
N ASP A 78 23.09 -10.48 -44.33
CA ASP A 78 24.17 -11.40 -43.92
C ASP A 78 25.41 -10.94 -43.09
N ALA A 79 25.94 -11.92 -42.36
CA ALA A 79 27.11 -11.86 -41.46
C ALA A 79 28.35 -12.54 -42.10
N PRO A 80 29.54 -12.51 -41.46
CA PRO A 80 29.91 -13.71 -40.68
C PRO A 80 30.89 -13.54 -39.47
N ARG A 81 30.73 -14.44 -38.50
CA ARG A 81 31.75 -15.22 -37.73
C ARG A 81 33.17 -14.65 -37.44
N ASN A 82 33.56 -14.80 -36.16
CA ASN A 82 34.84 -15.38 -35.66
C ASN A 82 36.17 -14.60 -35.89
N SER A 83 37.19 -14.65 -35.03
CA SER A 83 37.42 -15.33 -33.73
C SER A 83 38.80 -14.95 -33.14
N LEU A 84 39.18 -15.56 -31.99
CA LEU A 84 40.50 -15.56 -31.33
C LEU A 84 40.78 -14.25 -30.55
N SER A 85 41.07 -14.23 -29.23
CA SER A 85 41.83 -15.10 -28.31
C SER A 85 43.34 -15.07 -28.54
N GLY A 86 44.19 -14.82 -27.55
CA GLY A 86 43.95 -14.66 -26.10
C GLY A 86 45.25 -14.95 -25.35
N LEU A 87 45.21 -15.92 -24.42
CA LEU A 87 46.37 -16.60 -23.79
C LEU A 87 47.09 -15.79 -22.67
N LEU A 88 47.68 -16.39 -21.62
CA LEU A 88 47.62 -17.75 -21.02
C LEU A 88 48.23 -17.66 -19.59
N HIS A 89 47.91 -18.51 -18.59
CA HIS A 89 48.57 -19.78 -18.19
C HIS A 89 48.38 -19.93 -16.64
N ARG A 90 48.54 -21.05 -15.92
CA ARG A 90 48.61 -22.54 -16.07
C ARG A 90 48.39 -23.10 -14.62
N ARG A 91 48.53 -24.36 -14.16
CA ARG A 91 48.92 -25.73 -14.60
C ARG A 91 48.31 -26.70 -13.54
N THR A 92 47.95 -27.97 -13.75
CA THR A 92 47.76 -28.82 -14.95
C THR A 92 46.44 -29.64 -14.73
N ASP A 93 46.26 -30.98 -14.71
CA ASP A 93 47.01 -32.19 -15.16
C ASP A 93 46.07 -33.30 -15.71
N SER A 94 46.58 -34.50 -15.97
CA SER A 94 45.94 -35.54 -16.82
C SER A 94 46.43 -36.96 -16.39
N PRO A 95 46.40 -38.09 -17.17
CA PRO A 95 45.92 -38.33 -18.55
C PRO A 95 45.29 -39.73 -18.92
N ASN A 96 44.59 -39.78 -20.09
CA ASN A 96 44.52 -40.90 -21.08
C ASN A 96 44.00 -42.32 -20.67
N ARG A 97 43.67 -43.29 -21.56
CA ARG A 97 43.92 -43.50 -23.02
C ARG A 97 42.73 -44.22 -23.74
N GLN A 98 42.92 -44.73 -24.98
CA GLN A 98 41.88 -45.08 -25.98
C GLN A 98 41.82 -46.59 -26.36
N HIS A 99 40.73 -47.08 -26.99
CA HIS A 99 40.67 -47.64 -28.37
C HIS A 99 39.31 -48.32 -28.76
N HIS A 100 38.89 -48.18 -30.04
CA HIS A 100 38.07 -49.06 -30.94
C HIS A 100 36.75 -49.78 -30.47
N ALA A 101 35.71 -50.01 -31.30
CA ALA A 101 35.37 -49.63 -32.69
C ALA A 101 33.82 -49.76 -33.02
N ARG A 102 33.45 -49.49 -34.28
CA ARG A 102 32.11 -49.55 -34.96
C ARG A 102 31.40 -50.92 -34.84
N LYS A 103 30.10 -51.14 -35.12
CA LYS A 103 28.84 -50.33 -35.27
C LYS A 103 27.65 -51.32 -35.19
N GLY A 104 26.52 -50.97 -34.59
CA GLY A 104 25.29 -51.78 -34.52
C GLY A 104 24.11 -50.99 -33.94
N SER A 105 22.86 -51.46 -34.02
CA SER A 105 21.67 -50.60 -33.87
C SER A 105 20.54 -51.11 -32.94
N VAL A 106 19.96 -50.15 -32.19
CA VAL A 106 18.65 -50.17 -31.48
C VAL A 106 18.50 -51.07 -30.23
N SER A 107 18.51 -50.47 -29.02
CA SER A 107 17.35 -50.43 -28.07
C SER A 107 17.73 -50.15 -26.59
N ALA A 108 16.84 -49.42 -25.91
CA ALA A 108 16.49 -49.41 -24.46
C ALA A 108 17.51 -49.19 -23.30
N SER A 109 16.97 -48.52 -22.25
CA SER A 109 17.43 -48.43 -20.84
C SER A 109 18.56 -47.43 -20.47
N SER A 110 18.68 -47.11 -19.16
CA SER A 110 19.22 -45.83 -18.66
C SER A 110 20.28 -45.97 -17.53
N PRO A 111 21.39 -45.18 -17.54
CA PRO A 111 22.55 -45.39 -16.67
C PRO A 111 22.51 -44.60 -15.34
N ILE A 112 21.65 -44.97 -14.40
CA ILE A 112 21.68 -44.45 -13.01
C ILE A 112 22.53 -45.31 -12.06
N ARG A 113 22.91 -46.53 -12.48
CA ARG A 113 23.59 -47.53 -11.63
C ARG A 113 25.06 -47.21 -11.31
N ALA A 114 25.75 -46.41 -12.13
CA ALA A 114 27.20 -46.20 -12.08
C ALA A 114 27.72 -45.24 -10.98
N VAL A 115 26.82 -44.62 -10.19
CA VAL A 115 27.21 -43.68 -9.12
C VAL A 115 27.42 -44.38 -7.77
N LYS A 116 26.81 -45.56 -7.57
CA LYS A 116 26.69 -46.18 -6.23
C LYS A 116 27.94 -46.93 -5.73
N GLU A 117 28.95 -47.14 -6.58
CA GLU A 117 30.14 -47.96 -6.26
C GLU A 117 31.39 -47.15 -5.89
N ARG A 118 31.34 -45.80 -5.93
CA ARG A 118 32.53 -44.93 -5.73
C ARG A 118 32.78 -44.44 -4.30
N LEU A 119 32.10 -44.97 -3.29
CA LEU A 119 32.17 -44.51 -1.89
C LEU A 119 32.45 -45.68 -0.93
N HIS A 120 33.67 -46.23 -0.98
CA HIS A 120 34.10 -47.31 -0.07
C HIS A 120 34.05 -46.86 1.40
N ILE A 121 33.21 -47.52 2.20
CA ILE A 121 33.24 -47.53 3.67
C ILE A 121 32.96 -48.98 4.11
N GLY A 122 33.78 -49.51 5.02
CA GLY A 122 33.65 -50.85 5.58
C GLY A 122 33.14 -50.83 7.03
N ASP A 123 32.79 -52.01 7.55
CA ASP A 123 32.08 -52.17 8.82
C ASP A 123 32.90 -51.92 10.10
N ALA A 124 32.22 -51.38 11.11
CA ALA A 124 32.53 -51.53 12.53
C ALA A 124 31.20 -51.44 13.33
N SER A 125 31.09 -52.13 14.47
CA SER A 125 29.80 -52.56 15.02
C SER A 125 29.23 -51.73 16.18
N SER A 126 27.91 -51.90 16.37
CA SER A 126 27.16 -51.92 17.64
C SER A 126 27.14 -50.68 18.56
N GLY A 127 25.94 -50.12 18.71
CA GLY A 127 25.57 -49.15 19.74
C GLY A 127 24.11 -48.73 19.56
N ASP A 128 23.18 -49.39 20.25
CA ASP A 128 21.74 -49.23 20.02
C ASP A 128 21.17 -47.92 20.59
N GLU A 129 20.90 -46.96 19.72
CA GLU A 129 19.85 -45.95 19.92
C GLU A 129 18.90 -45.94 18.71
N ALA A 130 17.59 -45.98 19.00
CA ALA A 130 16.55 -46.14 17.99
C ALA A 130 16.33 -44.85 17.17
N ASN A 131 17.04 -44.72 16.05
CA ASN A 131 16.85 -43.61 15.12
C ASN A 131 15.40 -43.55 14.59
N PRO A 132 14.70 -42.41 14.69
CA PRO A 132 13.30 -42.32 14.28
C PRO A 132 13.14 -42.51 12.77
N LEU A 133 12.17 -43.35 12.40
CA LEU A 133 11.93 -43.79 11.02
C LEU A 133 11.14 -42.74 10.22
N ASN A 134 11.28 -42.80 8.90
CA ASN A 134 10.49 -42.03 7.94
C ASN A 134 9.13 -42.71 7.70
N ARG A 135 8.27 -42.09 6.87
CA ARG A 135 6.90 -42.57 6.58
C ARG A 135 6.85 -43.89 5.78
N GLU A 136 7.99 -44.38 5.30
CA GLU A 136 8.16 -45.62 4.53
C GLU A 136 8.90 -46.70 5.34
N GLY A 137 9.23 -46.43 6.61
CA GLY A 137 9.87 -47.38 7.53
C GLY A 137 11.40 -47.39 7.53
N GLU A 138 12.06 -46.54 6.73
CA GLU A 138 13.53 -46.44 6.72
C GLU A 138 14.05 -45.40 7.74
N PRO A 139 15.29 -45.52 8.25
CA PRO A 139 15.90 -44.50 9.11
C PRO A 139 15.96 -43.12 8.44
N MET A 140 15.56 -42.06 9.15
CA MET A 140 15.60 -40.71 8.58
C MET A 140 17.03 -40.24 8.26
N SER A 141 17.22 -39.65 7.09
CA SER A 141 18.50 -39.04 6.72
C SER A 141 18.85 -37.83 7.60
N LYS A 142 20.14 -37.48 7.71
CA LYS A 142 20.64 -36.36 8.55
C LYS A 142 19.93 -35.01 8.30
N ASN A 143 19.42 -34.75 7.10
CA ASN A 143 18.64 -33.55 6.78
C ASN A 143 17.15 -33.66 7.12
N GLN A 144 16.59 -34.88 7.19
CA GLN A 144 15.24 -35.13 7.71
C GLN A 144 15.25 -35.06 9.24
N LEU A 145 16.23 -35.67 9.90
CA LEU A 145 16.45 -35.59 11.36
C LEU A 145 16.51 -34.13 11.84
N ARG A 146 17.42 -33.32 11.29
CA ARG A 146 17.54 -31.87 11.60
C ARG A 146 16.27 -31.06 11.34
N LYS A 147 15.38 -31.52 10.45
CA LYS A 147 14.09 -30.87 10.20
C LYS A 147 13.05 -31.32 11.21
N HIS A 148 13.01 -32.61 11.55
CA HIS A 148 12.16 -33.18 12.57
C HIS A 148 12.45 -32.57 13.95
N GLU A 149 13.74 -32.52 14.34
CA GLU A 149 14.24 -31.83 15.54
C GLU A 149 13.71 -30.38 15.62
N ARG A 150 13.90 -29.58 14.56
CA ARG A 150 13.44 -28.18 14.53
C ARG A 150 11.92 -28.04 14.61
N GLN A 151 11.15 -28.97 14.06
CA GLN A 151 9.69 -28.94 14.17
C GLN A 151 9.20 -29.41 15.56
N ALA A 152 9.83 -30.43 16.15
CA ALA A 152 9.57 -30.85 17.52
C ALA A 152 9.87 -29.70 18.50
N GLN A 153 11.04 -29.09 18.41
CA GLN A 153 11.43 -27.92 19.22
C GLN A 153 10.45 -26.73 19.08
N GLN A 154 9.85 -26.52 17.90
CA GLN A 154 8.84 -25.48 17.72
C GLN A 154 7.47 -25.84 18.34
N GLU A 155 7.01 -27.09 18.20
CA GLU A 155 5.75 -27.52 18.80
C GLU A 155 5.84 -27.68 20.32
N GLU A 156 7.00 -28.09 20.84
CA GLU A 156 7.30 -28.08 22.27
C GLU A 156 7.33 -26.65 22.82
N ARG A 157 8.05 -25.72 22.15
CA ARG A 157 8.01 -24.29 22.53
C ARG A 157 6.59 -23.74 22.57
N PHE A 158 5.75 -24.03 21.58
CA PHE A 158 4.36 -23.57 21.57
C PHE A 158 3.52 -24.17 22.71
N LYS A 159 3.63 -25.48 22.96
CA LYS A 159 2.97 -26.13 24.11
C LYS A 159 3.43 -25.52 25.44
N LEU A 160 4.74 -25.35 25.60
CA LEU A 160 5.39 -24.78 26.78
C LEU A 160 4.94 -23.33 27.02
N THR A 161 4.87 -22.49 25.99
CA THR A 161 4.35 -21.12 26.10
C THR A 161 2.91 -21.12 26.59
N ARG A 162 2.01 -21.88 25.96
CA ARG A 162 0.60 -21.91 26.38
C ARG A 162 0.39 -22.50 27.79
N GLN A 163 1.20 -23.48 28.18
CA GLN A 163 1.19 -24.00 29.55
C GLN A 163 1.68 -22.95 30.55
N LYS A 164 2.74 -22.19 30.23
CA LYS A 164 3.24 -21.08 31.04
C LYS A 164 2.24 -19.93 31.16
N GLU A 165 1.52 -19.59 30.09
CA GLU A 165 0.44 -18.59 30.12
C GLU A 165 -0.65 -19.00 31.12
N GLN A 166 -1.15 -20.24 31.01
CA GLN A 166 -2.19 -20.78 31.90
C GLN A 166 -1.70 -20.92 33.36
N GLU A 167 -0.44 -21.31 33.58
CA GLU A 167 0.17 -21.38 34.90
C GLU A 167 0.36 -19.99 35.51
N LEU A 168 0.82 -19.01 34.72
CA LEU A 168 1.05 -17.63 35.15
C LEU A 168 -0.27 -16.93 35.48
N GLU A 169 -1.33 -17.15 34.70
CA GLU A 169 -2.65 -16.60 35.02
C GLU A 169 -3.26 -17.24 36.27
N ARG A 170 -3.15 -18.57 36.44
CA ARG A 170 -3.60 -19.25 37.67
C ARG A 170 -2.83 -18.71 38.89
N ARG A 171 -1.51 -18.62 38.78
CA ARG A 171 -0.62 -18.07 39.82
C ARG A 171 -0.91 -16.60 40.11
N ARG A 172 -1.30 -15.81 39.10
CA ARG A 172 -1.75 -14.43 39.31
C ARG A 172 -3.00 -14.41 40.19
N ARG A 173 -4.03 -15.18 39.84
CA ARG A 173 -5.27 -15.26 40.63
C ARG A 173 -5.02 -15.77 42.06
N GLU A 174 -4.13 -16.75 42.23
CA GLU A 174 -3.66 -17.23 43.54
C GLU A 174 -2.98 -16.11 44.35
N MET A 175 -2.04 -15.37 43.75
CA MET A 175 -1.34 -14.26 44.41
C MET A 175 -2.26 -13.06 44.70
N GLU A 176 -3.24 -12.78 43.84
CA GLU A 176 -4.22 -11.69 43.98
C GLU A 176 -5.20 -11.99 45.12
N ALA A 177 -5.70 -13.23 45.22
CA ALA A 177 -6.53 -13.67 46.34
C ALA A 177 -5.78 -13.72 47.69
N GLN A 178 -4.49 -14.08 47.69
CA GLN A 178 -3.67 -14.01 48.91
C GLN A 178 -3.31 -12.57 49.29
N ALA A 179 -3.07 -11.68 48.31
CA ALA A 179 -2.84 -10.26 48.57
C ALA A 179 -4.04 -9.62 49.28
N ASP A 180 -5.26 -9.98 48.88
CA ASP A 180 -6.49 -9.53 49.52
C ASP A 180 -6.69 -10.06 50.96
N ALA A 181 -5.99 -11.13 51.34
CA ALA A 181 -6.05 -11.73 52.67
C ALA A 181 -4.87 -11.34 53.59
N GLU A 182 -3.67 -11.11 53.05
CA GLU A 182 -2.44 -10.83 53.82
C GLU A 182 -2.09 -9.35 53.95
N LEU A 183 -2.53 -8.46 53.04
CA LEU A 183 -2.07 -7.06 53.02
C LEU A 183 -2.83 -6.15 53.99
N SER A 184 -2.09 -5.23 54.64
CA SER A 184 -2.73 -4.09 55.30
C SER A 184 -3.33 -3.10 54.27
N PRO A 185 -4.35 -2.30 54.64
CA PRO A 185 -4.89 -1.26 53.76
C PRO A 185 -3.83 -0.28 53.26
N GLU A 186 -2.83 0.03 54.10
CA GLU A 186 -1.71 0.92 53.76
C GLU A 186 -0.77 0.28 52.74
N GLN A 187 -0.45 -1.01 52.87
CA GLN A 187 0.35 -1.73 51.87
C GLN A 187 -0.41 -1.86 50.55
N LYS A 188 -1.71 -2.13 50.59
CA LYS A 188 -2.58 -2.23 49.41
C LYS A 188 -2.71 -0.88 48.68
N ALA A 189 -2.66 0.25 49.41
CA ALA A 189 -2.69 1.59 48.82
C ALA A 189 -1.40 1.98 48.05
N LYS A 190 -0.28 1.26 48.22
CA LYS A 190 1.01 1.60 47.57
C LYS A 190 1.08 1.23 46.09
N TYR A 191 0.14 0.45 45.56
CA TYR A 191 0.19 0.03 44.15
C TYR A 191 -1.19 -0.23 43.54
N GLY A 192 -1.22 -0.50 42.23
CA GLY A 192 -2.45 -0.82 41.49
C GLY A 192 -2.75 0.16 40.35
N LEU A 193 -4.03 0.20 39.93
CA LEU A 193 -4.52 1.06 38.85
C LEU A 193 -5.08 2.38 39.41
N VAL A 194 -4.75 3.51 38.78
CA VAL A 194 -5.42 4.79 39.02
C VAL A 194 -6.75 4.79 38.24
N PRO A 195 -7.91 4.98 38.88
CA PRO A 195 -9.19 5.09 38.17
C PRO A 195 -9.15 6.23 37.13
N PRO A 196 -9.63 6.05 35.89
CA PRO A 196 -9.47 7.05 34.82
C PRO A 196 -9.98 8.46 35.18
N ASN A 197 -11.07 8.55 35.95
CA ASN A 197 -11.66 9.83 36.36
C ASN A 197 -11.00 10.49 37.60
N SER A 198 -9.84 9.98 38.07
CA SER A 198 -9.16 10.48 39.28
C SER A 198 -8.70 11.94 39.21
N TYR A 199 -8.66 12.52 38.00
CA TYR A 199 -8.27 13.91 37.75
C TYR A 199 -9.44 14.89 37.80
N ALA A 200 -10.69 14.41 37.86
CA ALA A 200 -11.89 15.24 38.04
C ALA A 200 -12.29 15.41 39.52
N GLY A 201 -11.54 14.82 40.45
CA GLY A 201 -11.70 15.03 41.89
C GLY A 201 -11.05 16.34 42.38
N PRO A 202 -11.12 16.64 43.68
CA PRO A 202 -10.48 17.81 44.28
C PRO A 202 -8.97 17.87 43.96
N TRP A 203 -8.47 19.07 43.62
CA TRP A 203 -7.08 19.26 43.26
C TRP A 203 -6.17 19.03 44.46
N LYS A 204 -5.33 17.99 44.38
CA LYS A 204 -4.53 17.50 45.52
C LYS A 204 -3.31 18.37 45.87
N HIS A 205 -2.93 19.32 45.01
CA HIS A 205 -1.72 20.16 45.11
C HIS A 205 -0.39 19.41 45.39
N GLU A 206 -0.35 18.10 45.17
CA GLU A 206 0.83 17.26 45.38
C GLU A 206 1.86 17.52 44.27
N PRO A 207 3.15 17.80 44.60
CA PRO A 207 4.15 18.14 43.60
C PRO A 207 4.44 16.98 42.64
N ARG A 208 4.80 17.33 41.41
CA ARG A 208 5.26 16.41 40.36
C ARG A 208 6.58 16.92 39.83
N HIS A 209 7.60 16.09 39.91
CA HIS A 209 8.97 16.40 39.55
C HIS A 209 9.28 15.84 38.15
N ASN A 210 10.20 16.47 37.41
CA ASN A 210 10.71 15.89 36.17
C ASN A 210 12.02 15.14 36.45
N LEU A 211 12.26 14.06 35.71
CA LEU A 211 13.48 13.28 35.84
C LEU A 211 14.73 14.11 35.56
N GLN A 212 14.65 15.04 34.58
CA GLN A 212 15.75 15.91 34.17
C GLN A 212 16.29 16.80 35.31
N ASP A 213 15.48 17.02 36.36
CA ASP A 213 15.78 17.93 37.46
C ASP A 213 16.49 17.20 38.62
N PHE A 214 16.72 15.88 38.53
CA PHE A 214 17.34 15.05 39.57
C PHE A 214 18.86 14.93 39.41
N SER A 215 19.59 14.95 40.54
CA SER A 215 21.05 14.80 40.60
C SER A 215 21.51 14.18 41.93
N ALA A 216 22.81 13.89 42.07
CA ALA A 216 23.44 13.49 43.33
C ALA A 216 23.20 14.46 44.51
N LYS A 217 22.83 15.73 44.26
CA LYS A 217 22.45 16.72 45.29
C LYS A 217 21.06 16.46 45.89
N ASP A 218 20.32 15.53 45.32
CA ASP A 218 18.93 15.22 45.64
C ASP A 218 18.76 13.87 46.37
N VAL A 219 19.87 13.17 46.62
CA VAL A 219 19.91 11.96 47.46
C VAL A 219 19.25 12.20 48.82
N GLY A 220 18.41 11.26 49.24
CA GLY A 220 17.61 11.32 50.46
C GLY A 220 16.27 12.06 50.32
N LYS A 221 16.02 12.78 49.21
CA LYS A 221 14.71 13.43 48.98
C LYS A 221 13.65 12.43 48.55
N GLU A 222 12.45 12.57 49.10
CA GLU A 222 11.26 11.92 48.55
C GLU A 222 10.84 12.65 47.27
N VAL A 223 10.64 11.89 46.19
CA VAL A 223 10.25 12.39 44.88
C VAL A 223 9.01 11.67 44.37
N ILE A 224 8.18 12.40 43.62
CA ILE A 224 6.99 11.87 42.95
C ILE A 224 6.98 12.36 41.51
N PHE A 225 6.93 11.43 40.55
CA PHE A 225 7.05 11.72 39.12
C PHE A 225 6.19 10.80 38.25
N ARG A 226 5.89 11.24 37.03
CA ARG A 226 5.18 10.47 36.00
C ARG A 226 6.16 10.04 34.91
N ALA A 227 6.23 8.75 34.64
CA ALA A 227 7.14 8.18 33.65
C ALA A 227 6.50 7.00 32.89
N ARG A 228 7.14 6.57 31.80
CA ARG A 228 6.91 5.24 31.23
C ARG A 228 7.90 4.23 31.80
N ILE A 229 7.48 3.00 32.01
CA ILE A 229 8.41 1.86 32.17
C ILE A 229 9.07 1.64 30.81
N HIS A 230 10.32 2.06 30.59
CA HIS A 230 11.00 1.85 29.32
C HIS A 230 11.56 0.43 29.19
N HIS A 231 12.03 -0.13 30.31
CA HIS A 231 12.47 -1.52 30.42
C HIS A 231 12.38 -1.97 31.89
N LEU A 232 12.31 -3.28 32.16
CA LEU A 232 12.42 -3.84 33.51
C LEU A 232 13.31 -5.09 33.52
N ARG A 233 13.95 -5.37 34.67
CA ARG A 233 14.83 -6.54 34.86
C ARG A 233 14.50 -7.21 36.20
N LYS A 234 13.89 -8.40 36.13
CA LYS A 234 13.69 -9.29 37.27
C LYS A 234 15.06 -9.83 37.71
N MET A 235 15.49 -9.59 38.95
CA MET A 235 16.78 -10.08 39.46
C MET A 235 16.59 -11.25 40.43
N SER A 236 15.57 -11.18 41.29
CA SER A 236 15.14 -12.27 42.18
C SER A 236 13.67 -12.08 42.55
N SER A 237 13.06 -13.06 43.23
CA SER A 237 11.71 -12.94 43.80
C SER A 237 11.55 -11.82 44.85
N LYS A 238 12.65 -11.20 45.30
CA LYS A 238 12.67 -10.10 46.27
C LYS A 238 13.09 -8.75 45.66
N PHE A 239 13.44 -8.69 44.37
CA PHE A 239 14.11 -7.53 43.78
C PHE A 239 13.92 -7.39 42.27
N VAL A 240 13.48 -6.20 41.84
CA VAL A 240 13.24 -5.85 40.43
C VAL A 240 13.84 -4.47 40.14
N PHE A 241 14.61 -4.35 39.06
CA PHE A 241 15.00 -3.06 38.49
C PHE A 241 13.98 -2.59 37.45
N PHE A 242 13.69 -1.30 37.45
CA PHE A 242 12.99 -0.59 36.38
C PHE A 242 13.93 0.43 35.74
N ILE A 243 13.75 0.72 34.45
CA ILE A 243 14.24 1.94 33.82
C ILE A 243 13.01 2.79 33.53
N PHE A 244 12.85 3.88 34.28
CA PHE A 244 11.78 4.85 34.07
C PHE A 244 12.22 5.90 33.06
N ARG A 245 11.32 6.34 32.19
CA ARG A 245 11.61 7.27 31.09
C ARG A 245 10.61 8.41 31.02
N GLN A 246 11.12 9.62 30.87
CA GLN A 246 10.34 10.83 30.63
C GLN A 246 10.99 11.57 29.45
N GLN A 247 10.35 11.49 28.27
CA GLN A 247 10.86 12.03 27.01
C GLN A 247 12.24 11.47 26.64
N LEU A 248 13.29 12.31 26.67
CA LEU A 248 14.69 11.96 26.41
C LEU A 248 15.40 11.34 27.63
N VAL A 249 14.92 11.60 28.85
CA VAL A 249 15.60 11.27 30.10
C VAL A 249 15.16 9.90 30.62
N THR A 250 16.12 9.11 31.11
CA THR A 250 15.91 7.84 31.81
C THR A 250 16.62 7.82 33.15
N ILE A 251 16.01 7.15 34.13
CA ILE A 251 16.57 6.89 35.47
C ILE A 251 16.32 5.42 35.87
N GLN A 252 17.18 4.84 36.68
CA GLN A 252 16.93 3.52 37.27
C GLN A 252 16.02 3.63 38.50
N GLY A 253 15.04 2.74 38.58
CA GLY A 253 14.22 2.49 39.74
C GLY A 253 14.54 1.12 40.35
N VAL A 254 14.46 1.03 41.67
CA VAL A 254 14.71 -0.17 42.47
C VAL A 254 13.48 -0.48 43.29
N LEU A 255 12.89 -1.66 43.09
CA LEU A 255 11.84 -2.19 43.95
C LEU A 255 12.38 -3.43 44.68
N MET A 256 12.32 -3.43 46.01
CA MET A 256 12.94 -4.44 46.87
C MET A 256 12.02 -4.80 48.04
N GLU A 257 11.99 -6.07 48.44
CA GLU A 257 11.13 -6.55 49.53
C GLU A 257 11.64 -6.08 50.90
N HIS A 258 10.78 -5.45 51.69
CA HIS A 258 10.98 -5.18 53.11
C HIS A 258 9.61 -5.04 53.81
N ALA A 259 9.56 -4.75 55.11
CA ALA A 259 8.31 -4.71 55.89
C ALA A 259 7.18 -3.85 55.26
N ASP A 260 7.56 -2.79 54.53
CA ASP A 260 6.64 -1.87 53.85
C ASP A 260 6.30 -2.26 52.40
N ILE A 261 7.10 -3.11 51.75
CA ILE A 261 6.99 -3.48 50.33
C ILE A 261 6.85 -5.00 50.24
N SER A 262 5.63 -5.45 49.98
CA SER A 262 5.26 -6.86 50.01
C SER A 262 5.73 -7.64 48.77
N LYS A 263 5.87 -8.95 48.93
CA LYS A 263 5.96 -9.94 47.83
C LYS A 263 4.87 -9.76 46.75
N TYR A 264 3.69 -9.24 47.12
CA TYR A 264 2.58 -8.99 46.21
C TYR A 264 2.76 -7.73 45.35
N PHE A 265 3.28 -6.64 45.92
CA PHE A 265 3.63 -5.44 45.15
C PHE A 265 4.74 -5.76 44.14
N LEU A 266 5.79 -6.47 44.57
CA LEU A 266 6.83 -6.98 43.67
C LEU A 266 6.26 -7.84 42.54
N TYR A 267 5.43 -8.83 42.87
CA TYR A 267 4.82 -9.74 41.90
C TYR A 267 3.91 -8.99 40.89
N TRP A 268 3.15 -7.99 41.33
CA TRP A 268 2.36 -7.13 40.44
C TRP A 268 3.26 -6.28 39.52
N ALA A 269 4.25 -5.60 40.10
CA ALA A 269 5.12 -4.67 39.40
C ALA A 269 5.97 -5.37 38.32
N GLU A 270 6.41 -6.61 38.56
CA GLU A 270 7.18 -7.39 37.59
C GLU A 270 6.36 -7.98 36.42
N HIS A 271 5.04 -7.79 36.42
CA HIS A 271 4.14 -8.19 35.32
C HIS A 271 3.52 -6.98 34.60
N LEU A 272 4.06 -5.77 34.80
CA LEU A 272 3.70 -4.58 34.02
C LEU A 272 4.45 -4.54 32.68
N ASP A 273 3.72 -4.27 31.60
CA ASP A 273 4.29 -4.16 30.26
C ASP A 273 5.16 -2.91 30.09
N ALA A 274 6.25 -3.04 29.32
CA ALA A 274 7.06 -1.91 28.90
C ALA A 274 6.23 -0.94 28.04
N GLU A 275 6.47 0.36 28.21
CA GLU A 275 5.71 1.54 27.78
C GLU A 275 4.43 1.88 28.56
N THR A 276 4.04 1.08 29.57
CA THR A 276 2.99 1.46 30.54
C THR A 276 3.31 2.79 31.22
N VAL A 277 2.32 3.68 31.41
CA VAL A 277 2.49 4.94 32.13
C VAL A 277 2.24 4.72 33.62
N VAL A 278 3.23 5.09 34.44
CA VAL A 278 3.20 4.97 35.89
C VAL A 278 3.43 6.30 36.59
N LEU A 279 2.69 6.50 37.67
CA LEU A 279 3.00 7.44 38.74
C LEU A 279 3.88 6.71 39.74
N VAL A 280 5.08 7.22 40.00
CA VAL A 280 6.05 6.63 40.93
C VAL A 280 6.30 7.60 42.09
N LYS A 281 6.26 7.08 43.31
CA LYS A 281 6.71 7.76 44.54
C LYS A 281 7.85 6.95 45.17
N GLY A 282 8.94 7.62 45.52
CA GLY A 282 10.14 6.96 46.02
C GLY A 282 11.15 7.94 46.61
N ILE A 283 12.30 7.42 47.03
CA ILE A 283 13.41 8.21 47.58
C ILE A 283 14.63 8.08 46.67
N LEU A 284 15.30 9.18 46.34
CA LEU A 284 16.55 9.14 45.59
C LEU A 284 17.70 8.60 46.45
N GLN A 285 18.50 7.67 45.93
CA GLN A 285 19.65 7.08 46.60
C GLN A 285 20.86 6.99 45.65
N GLU A 286 22.05 6.86 46.24
CA GLU A 286 23.28 6.53 45.49
C GLU A 286 23.16 5.14 44.82
N PRO A 287 23.62 4.97 43.57
CA PRO A 287 23.49 3.70 42.85
C PRO A 287 24.31 2.57 43.49
N LYS A 288 23.65 1.48 43.85
CA LYS A 288 24.30 0.28 44.43
C LYS A 288 25.01 -0.60 43.38
N ALA A 289 25.48 0.02 42.30
CA ALA A 289 26.20 -0.61 41.20
C ALA A 289 27.67 -0.85 41.54
N LYS A 290 28.30 -1.89 40.96
CA LYS A 290 29.72 -2.21 41.20
C LYS A 290 30.70 -1.13 40.74
N GLN A 291 30.27 -0.24 39.83
CA GLN A 291 31.03 0.92 39.36
C GLN A 291 30.59 2.24 40.02
N GLY A 292 29.60 2.24 40.93
CA GLY A 292 28.98 3.45 41.47
C GLY A 292 27.99 4.17 40.53
N GLU A 293 27.97 3.83 39.24
CA GLU A 293 27.17 4.52 38.21
C GLU A 293 26.20 3.60 37.45
N VAL A 294 25.08 4.18 36.99
CA VAL A 294 24.06 3.52 36.16
C VAL A 294 24.30 3.79 34.67
N ILE A 295 25.21 3.04 34.05
CA ILE A 295 25.56 3.15 32.61
C ILE A 295 24.33 2.90 31.69
N GLY A 296 23.29 2.20 32.17
CA GLY A 296 22.09 1.85 31.41
C GLY A 296 20.93 2.86 31.43
N ALA A 297 21.16 4.06 31.95
CA ALA A 297 20.21 5.19 31.99
C ALA A 297 20.95 6.48 31.58
N THR A 298 20.26 7.60 31.37
CA THR A 298 20.91 8.91 31.13
C THR A 298 21.29 9.62 32.42
N ILE A 299 20.62 9.29 33.52
CA ILE A 299 20.99 9.71 34.87
C ILE A 299 21.81 8.57 35.46
N HIS A 300 23.11 8.83 35.64
CA HIS A 300 24.10 7.83 36.04
C HIS A 300 24.38 7.84 37.54
N ASP A 301 24.17 8.98 38.21
CA ASP A 301 24.64 9.33 39.55
C ASP A 301 23.61 9.09 40.68
N VAL A 302 22.34 8.84 40.34
CA VAL A 302 21.27 8.51 41.30
C VAL A 302 20.30 7.46 40.76
N GLU A 303 19.70 6.70 41.68
CA GLU A 303 18.57 5.79 41.40
C GLU A 303 17.41 5.99 42.39
N VAL A 304 16.21 5.57 42.01
CA VAL A 304 14.99 5.75 42.83
C VAL A 304 14.67 4.48 43.60
N SER A 305 14.70 4.52 44.92
CA SER A 305 14.04 3.52 45.78
C SER A 305 12.53 3.67 45.67
N VAL A 306 11.85 2.75 44.98
CA VAL A 306 10.41 2.83 44.68
C VAL A 306 9.61 2.40 45.91
N HIS A 307 8.84 3.31 46.49
CA HIS A 307 8.04 3.06 47.71
C HIS A 307 6.54 2.92 47.41
N ALA A 308 6.05 3.51 46.32
CA ALA A 308 4.73 3.29 45.76
C ALA A 308 4.75 3.50 44.23
N MET A 309 3.91 2.75 43.50
CA MET A 309 3.81 2.86 42.04
C MET A 309 2.41 2.48 41.54
N HIS A 310 1.75 3.41 40.85
CA HIS A 310 0.39 3.22 40.32
C HIS A 310 0.38 3.38 38.81
N VAL A 311 -0.37 2.52 38.11
CA VAL A 311 -0.54 2.61 36.65
C VAL A 311 -1.62 3.64 36.33
N GLU A 312 -1.23 4.69 35.60
CA GLU A 312 -2.14 5.76 35.15
C GLU A 312 -2.72 5.47 33.75
N ALA A 313 -1.95 4.78 32.89
CA ALA A 313 -2.43 4.31 31.59
C ALA A 313 -1.79 2.95 31.28
N PRO A 314 -2.54 1.84 31.37
CA PRO A 314 -2.08 0.51 30.99
C PRO A 314 -1.98 0.38 29.46
N ILE A 315 -1.34 -0.69 29.01
CA ILE A 315 -1.38 -1.13 27.61
C ILE A 315 -2.59 -2.03 27.41
N THR A 316 -3.37 -1.77 26.36
CA THR A 316 -4.65 -2.45 26.07
C THR A 316 -4.59 -3.34 24.82
N ASP A 317 -3.50 -3.27 24.05
CA ASP A 317 -3.26 -4.02 22.81
C ASP A 317 -1.75 -4.24 22.61
N HIS A 318 -1.38 -5.27 21.86
CA HIS A 318 0.00 -5.73 21.72
C HIS A 318 0.88 -4.72 20.95
N LEU A 319 1.89 -4.15 21.64
CA LEU A 319 2.84 -3.24 21.00
C LEU A 319 3.69 -3.95 19.93
N PRO A 320 3.87 -3.37 18.73
CA PRO A 320 4.58 -4.02 17.61
C PRO A 320 6.10 -4.14 17.83
N PHE A 321 6.64 -3.34 18.76
CA PHE A 321 7.99 -3.33 19.32
C PHE A 321 7.96 -2.39 20.54
N ASN A 322 8.90 -2.53 21.48
CA ASN A 322 9.10 -1.53 22.53
C ASN A 322 10.16 -0.48 22.15
N VAL A 323 10.25 0.61 22.90
CA VAL A 323 11.17 1.72 22.55
C VAL A 323 12.64 1.32 22.70
N ASN A 324 13.00 0.51 23.69
CA ASN A 324 14.37 0.02 23.87
C ASN A 324 14.86 -0.80 22.65
N GLU A 325 13.99 -1.60 22.04
CA GLU A 325 14.27 -2.30 20.76
C GLU A 325 14.40 -1.35 19.57
N ALA A 326 13.58 -0.31 19.50
CA ALA A 326 13.69 0.74 18.47
C ALA A 326 14.95 1.62 18.65
N GLU A 327 15.55 1.60 19.84
CA GLU A 327 16.77 2.33 20.20
C GLU A 327 18.07 1.52 19.99
N VAL A 328 17.98 0.31 19.43
CA VAL A 328 19.14 -0.47 18.99
C VAL A 328 19.77 0.14 17.73
N THR A 329 21.00 0.64 17.84
CA THR A 329 21.77 1.19 16.71
C THR A 329 22.39 0.09 15.83
N ARG A 330 23.04 0.44 14.71
CA ARG A 330 23.84 -0.53 13.95
C ARG A 330 25.11 -0.93 14.71
N ALA A 331 25.81 0.04 15.29
CA ALA A 331 27.01 -0.18 16.10
C ALA A 331 26.73 -1.08 17.31
N ASP A 332 25.55 -0.99 17.93
CA ASP A 332 25.11 -1.91 19.00
C ASP A 332 25.05 -3.37 18.54
N VAL A 333 24.55 -3.63 17.34
CA VAL A 333 24.45 -4.98 16.75
C VAL A 333 25.82 -5.50 16.33
N GLU A 334 26.63 -4.64 15.71
CA GLU A 334 28.01 -4.96 15.30
C GLU A 334 28.92 -5.25 16.50
N ALA A 335 28.78 -4.48 17.59
CA ALA A 335 29.48 -4.72 18.85
C ALA A 335 28.97 -5.96 19.61
N ASP A 336 27.69 -6.34 19.47
CA ASP A 336 27.19 -7.61 19.98
C ASP A 336 27.73 -8.82 19.19
N LEU A 337 27.83 -8.69 17.86
CA LEU A 337 28.42 -9.71 16.97
C LEU A 337 29.93 -9.90 17.18
N ALA A 338 30.65 -8.85 17.59
CA ALA A 338 32.11 -8.89 17.81
C ALA A 338 32.55 -9.53 19.14
N LYS A 339 31.63 -9.90 20.03
CA LYS A 339 31.96 -10.48 21.35
C LYS A 339 32.41 -11.94 21.23
N PRO A 340 33.48 -12.37 21.93
CA PRO A 340 34.00 -13.74 21.81
C PRO A 340 33.04 -14.82 22.32
N ASP A 341 32.25 -14.54 23.37
CA ASP A 341 31.24 -15.46 23.92
C ASP A 341 29.91 -15.47 23.12
N HIS A 342 29.98 -15.26 21.80
CA HIS A 342 28.80 -15.15 20.93
C HIS A 342 27.94 -16.43 20.94
N LYS A 343 26.66 -16.29 21.28
CA LYS A 343 25.65 -17.36 21.22
C LYS A 343 24.57 -17.01 20.20
N GLU A 344 24.44 -17.83 19.16
CA GLU A 344 23.43 -17.64 18.11
C GLU A 344 22.02 -17.47 18.73
N GLY A 345 21.37 -16.34 18.43
CA GLY A 345 20.00 -16.03 18.89
C GLY A 345 19.87 -15.14 20.12
N HIS A 346 20.98 -14.66 20.72
CA HIS A 346 20.94 -13.72 21.86
C HIS A 346 21.20 -12.24 21.50
N ASN A 347 21.48 -11.93 20.23
CA ASN A 347 21.89 -10.59 19.80
C ASN A 347 20.67 -9.65 19.67
N ARG A 348 20.87 -8.36 19.95
CA ARG A 348 19.86 -7.33 19.69
C ARG A 348 19.61 -7.19 18.17
N VAL A 349 18.39 -6.84 17.79
CA VAL A 349 17.98 -6.70 16.38
C VAL A 349 17.38 -5.32 16.15
N ARG A 350 17.98 -4.54 15.24
CA ARG A 350 17.46 -3.21 14.86
C ARG A 350 16.11 -3.35 14.13
N ILE A 351 15.06 -2.75 14.68
CA ILE A 351 13.74 -2.69 14.04
C ILE A 351 13.83 -1.96 12.68
N ALA A 352 13.19 -2.53 11.65
CA ALA A 352 13.23 -2.00 10.30
C ALA A 352 12.43 -0.69 10.15
N ASP A 353 12.96 0.26 9.38
CA ASP A 353 12.41 1.60 9.19
C ASP A 353 10.95 1.59 8.70
N ARG A 354 10.56 0.63 7.83
CA ARG A 354 9.15 0.45 7.39
C ARG A 354 8.23 0.09 8.58
N THR A 355 8.67 -0.78 9.47
CA THR A 355 7.91 -1.16 10.67
C THR A 355 7.78 0.02 11.63
N ARG A 356 8.84 0.84 11.76
CA ARG A 356 8.84 2.07 12.57
C ARG A 356 7.86 3.11 12.03
N LEU A 357 7.95 3.44 10.73
CA LEU A 357 7.09 4.42 10.07
C LEU A 357 5.61 3.99 10.04
N ASN A 358 5.32 2.71 9.81
CA ASN A 358 3.95 2.19 9.88
C ASN A 358 3.35 2.28 11.31
N ASN A 359 4.18 2.31 12.35
CA ASN A 359 3.78 2.38 13.75
C ASN A 359 4.27 3.69 14.39
N ARG A 360 4.12 4.81 13.67
CA ARG A 360 4.79 6.08 13.97
C ARG A 360 4.62 6.58 15.41
N ILE A 361 3.48 6.32 16.08
CA ILE A 361 3.21 6.78 17.45
C ILE A 361 4.16 6.16 18.51
N ILE A 362 4.63 4.93 18.32
CA ILE A 362 5.60 4.29 19.24
C ILE A 362 7.04 4.68 18.85
N ASP A 363 7.31 4.79 17.55
CA ASP A 363 8.59 5.27 16.99
C ASP A 363 8.94 6.72 17.41
N LEU A 364 7.97 7.63 17.35
CA LEU A 364 8.09 9.03 17.81
C LEU A 364 8.43 9.18 19.29
N ARG A 365 8.36 8.10 20.09
CA ARG A 365 8.79 8.11 21.49
C ARG A 365 10.28 7.83 21.65
N SER A 366 10.98 7.32 20.64
CA SER A 366 12.42 7.09 20.70
C SER A 366 13.19 8.40 20.84
N THR A 367 14.29 8.38 21.58
CA THR A 367 15.25 9.48 21.77
C THR A 367 15.64 10.11 20.44
N ALA A 368 15.97 9.30 19.42
CA ALA A 368 16.24 9.73 18.05
C ALA A 368 15.14 10.65 17.49
N SER A 369 13.90 10.17 17.45
CA SER A 369 12.77 10.94 16.91
C SER A 369 12.42 12.15 17.77
N GLN A 370 12.46 12.00 19.10
CA GLN A 370 12.27 13.08 20.05
C GLN A 370 13.27 14.24 19.81
N SER A 371 14.54 13.92 19.53
CA SER A 371 15.56 14.91 19.20
C SER A 371 15.34 15.55 17.82
N ILE A 372 15.02 14.75 16.78
CA ILE A 372 14.72 15.26 15.43
C ILE A 372 13.61 16.32 15.46
N PHE A 373 12.52 16.08 16.20
CA PHE A 373 11.39 17.01 16.26
C PHE A 373 11.59 18.21 17.18
N ARG A 374 12.51 18.15 18.15
CA ARG A 374 12.99 19.34 18.88
C ARG A 374 13.82 20.25 17.96
N ILE A 375 14.74 19.67 17.18
CA ILE A 375 15.52 20.43 16.19
C ILE A 375 14.60 21.02 15.11
N GLN A 376 13.58 20.28 14.63
CA GLN A 376 12.59 20.83 13.69
C GLN A 376 11.90 22.09 14.24
N SER A 377 11.44 22.04 15.50
CA SER A 377 10.84 23.19 16.17
C SER A 377 11.85 24.34 16.34
N GLY A 378 13.11 24.02 16.65
CA GLY A 378 14.21 24.97 16.71
C GLY A 378 14.48 25.69 15.38
N ILE A 379 14.47 24.97 14.26
CA ILE A 379 14.64 25.54 12.90
C ILE A 379 13.53 26.57 12.63
N CYS A 380 12.26 26.23 12.88
CA CYS A 380 11.14 27.17 12.71
C CYS A 380 11.26 28.39 13.64
N SER A 381 11.73 28.21 14.87
CA SER A 381 11.94 29.31 15.82
C SER A 381 13.09 30.24 15.41
N LEU A 382 14.18 29.69 14.88
CA LEU A 382 15.36 30.44 14.41
C LEU A 382 15.10 31.16 13.08
N PHE A 383 14.28 30.58 12.20
CA PHE A 383 13.79 31.23 10.98
C PHE A 383 12.98 32.49 11.32
N ARG A 384 11.94 32.35 12.17
CA ARG A 384 11.17 33.50 12.69
C ARG A 384 12.09 34.53 13.34
N GLN A 385 12.90 34.11 14.31
CA GLN A 385 13.78 35.00 15.07
C GLN A 385 14.70 35.85 14.17
N GLN A 386 15.21 35.30 13.05
CA GLN A 386 15.99 36.11 12.10
C GLN A 386 15.11 37.13 11.38
N LEU A 387 14.02 36.69 10.76
CA LEU A 387 13.22 37.54 9.88
C LEU A 387 12.44 38.62 10.67
N ASP A 388 11.96 38.29 11.87
CA ASP A 388 11.41 39.25 12.83
C ASP A 388 12.43 40.36 13.15
N SER A 389 13.71 39.99 13.33
CA SER A 389 14.79 40.95 13.62
C SER A 389 15.18 41.83 12.43
N GLU A 390 14.81 41.45 11.21
CA GLU A 390 15.03 42.22 9.98
C GLU A 390 13.76 42.95 9.49
N GLY A 391 12.70 42.93 10.31
CA GLY A 391 11.45 43.67 10.07
C GLY A 391 10.48 43.00 9.09
N PHE A 392 10.52 41.67 8.97
CA PHE A 392 9.51 40.92 8.20
C PHE A 392 8.20 40.74 8.99
N ILE A 393 7.12 40.48 8.27
CA ILE A 393 5.78 40.19 8.81
C ILE A 393 5.41 38.73 8.50
N GLU A 394 4.99 37.95 9.51
CA GLU A 394 4.41 36.62 9.28
C GLU A 394 3.02 36.76 8.65
N ILE A 395 2.81 36.14 7.49
CA ILE A 395 1.54 36.09 6.77
C ILE A 395 0.99 34.66 6.72
N HIS A 396 -0.33 34.53 6.58
CA HIS A 396 -1.03 33.25 6.46
C HIS A 396 -1.88 33.25 5.20
N THR A 397 -1.51 32.42 4.22
CA THR A 397 -2.09 32.46 2.87
C THR A 397 -3.04 31.27 2.62
N PRO A 398 -4.13 31.46 1.85
CA PRO A 398 -5.09 30.38 1.59
C PRO A 398 -4.44 29.25 0.80
N LYS A 399 -4.56 28.02 1.31
CA LYS A 399 -4.07 26.81 0.63
C LYS A 399 -5.06 26.21 -0.36
N LEU A 400 -6.26 26.80 -0.47
CA LEU A 400 -7.25 26.50 -1.51
C LEU A 400 -7.18 27.59 -2.60
N GLN A 401 -7.09 27.19 -3.86
CA GLN A 401 -6.95 28.07 -5.02
C GLN A 401 -7.99 27.72 -6.09
N GLY A 402 -8.50 28.73 -6.81
CA GLY A 402 -9.53 28.55 -7.85
C GLY A 402 -9.00 27.97 -9.18
N GLY A 403 -7.70 28.14 -9.45
CA GLY A 403 -7.00 27.63 -10.63
C GLY A 403 -5.75 26.83 -10.27
N ALA A 404 -5.15 26.19 -11.27
CA ALA A 404 -3.86 25.53 -11.14
C ALA A 404 -2.74 26.57 -11.39
N THR A 405 -1.92 26.83 -10.38
CA THR A 405 -1.09 28.05 -10.28
C THR A 405 0.33 27.93 -10.82
N GLU A 406 0.85 26.72 -11.04
CA GLU A 406 2.15 26.49 -11.69
C GLU A 406 1.98 25.56 -12.90
N SER A 407 2.62 25.88 -14.03
CA SER A 407 2.44 25.18 -15.29
C SER A 407 3.17 23.85 -15.34
N GLY A 408 2.45 22.75 -15.59
CA GLY A 408 3.01 21.42 -15.88
C GLY A 408 3.19 20.49 -14.66
N ALA A 409 3.17 21.03 -13.44
CA ALA A 409 3.23 20.23 -12.22
C ALA A 409 1.84 19.72 -11.81
N SER A 410 1.75 18.48 -11.31
CA SER A 410 0.49 17.90 -10.85
C SER A 410 -0.05 18.62 -9.61
N VAL A 411 -1.26 19.17 -9.70
CA VAL A 411 -2.02 19.78 -8.60
C VAL A 411 -3.04 18.80 -8.00
N PHE A 412 -3.23 18.84 -6.68
CA PHE A 412 -4.35 18.12 -6.05
C PHE A 412 -5.65 18.91 -6.29
N LYS A 413 -6.59 18.31 -7.02
CA LYS A 413 -7.95 18.83 -7.19
C LYS A 413 -8.85 18.32 -6.05
N ILE A 414 -9.67 19.20 -5.51
CA ILE A 414 -10.73 18.88 -4.55
C ILE A 414 -12.11 19.29 -5.09
N ASP A 415 -13.17 18.72 -4.52
CA ASP A 415 -14.52 19.29 -4.64
C ASP A 415 -14.74 20.33 -3.52
N TYR A 416 -15.20 21.51 -3.92
CA TYR A 416 -15.43 22.67 -3.08
C TYR A 416 -16.86 23.20 -3.28
N PHE A 417 -17.80 22.48 -2.68
CA PHE A 417 -19.25 22.70 -2.77
C PHE A 417 -19.79 22.57 -4.21
N GLY A 418 -19.48 21.45 -4.88
CA GLY A 418 -19.91 21.18 -6.26
C GLY A 418 -19.10 21.93 -7.33
N ARG A 419 -17.93 22.46 -6.97
CA ARG A 419 -17.03 23.25 -7.82
C ARG A 419 -15.60 22.74 -7.65
N GLY A 420 -14.81 22.77 -8.71
CA GLY A 420 -13.38 22.44 -8.59
C GLY A 420 -12.63 23.53 -7.83
N ALA A 421 -11.77 23.11 -6.89
CA ALA A 421 -10.69 23.92 -6.35
C ALA A 421 -9.41 23.08 -6.28
N PHE A 422 -8.27 23.71 -6.01
CA PHE A 422 -6.95 23.07 -6.00
C PHE A 422 -6.19 23.37 -4.70
N LEU A 423 -5.29 22.48 -4.30
CA LEU A 423 -4.32 22.75 -3.23
C LEU A 423 -3.10 23.49 -3.75
N ALA A 424 -2.65 24.50 -3.01
CA ALA A 424 -1.52 25.35 -3.36
C ALA A 424 -0.18 24.57 -3.39
N GLN A 425 0.51 24.62 -4.54
CA GLN A 425 1.85 24.03 -4.72
C GLN A 425 2.99 24.83 -4.09
N SER A 426 2.71 26.10 -3.76
CA SER A 426 3.56 27.03 -3.03
C SER A 426 2.68 28.23 -2.59
N PRO A 427 3.11 29.05 -1.61
CA PRO A 427 2.47 30.34 -1.35
C PRO A 427 2.92 31.43 -2.36
N GLN A 428 3.61 31.08 -3.45
CA GLN A 428 4.36 32.01 -4.31
C GLN A 428 3.52 33.13 -4.91
N LEU A 429 2.27 32.88 -5.32
CA LEU A 429 1.39 33.94 -5.81
C LEU A 429 0.99 34.91 -4.68
N ALA A 430 0.63 34.37 -3.52
CA ALA A 430 0.10 35.16 -2.40
C ALA A 430 1.18 36.02 -1.72
N LYS A 431 2.41 35.52 -1.57
CA LYS A 431 3.52 36.33 -1.01
C LYS A 431 3.95 37.47 -1.94
N GLN A 432 3.89 37.28 -3.26
CA GLN A 432 4.09 38.39 -4.23
C GLN A 432 2.93 39.41 -4.19
N MET A 433 1.67 38.97 -4.10
CA MET A 433 0.53 39.88 -3.91
C MET A 433 0.64 40.69 -2.61
N ALA A 434 1.17 40.13 -1.53
CA ALA A 434 1.44 40.88 -0.30
C ALA A 434 2.53 41.97 -0.51
N ILE A 435 3.58 41.68 -1.27
CA ILE A 435 4.59 42.70 -1.65
C ILE A 435 4.01 43.79 -2.57
N SER A 436 3.06 43.44 -3.43
CA SER A 436 2.26 44.36 -4.25
C SER A 436 1.16 45.10 -3.46
N ALA A 437 1.00 44.81 -2.17
CA ALA A 437 0.07 45.44 -1.24
C ALA A 437 0.83 46.11 -0.07
N ASP A 438 2.01 46.67 -0.37
CA ASP A 438 2.86 47.48 0.52
C ASP A 438 3.37 46.81 1.81
N PHE A 439 3.26 45.48 1.97
CA PHE A 439 3.78 44.80 3.16
C PHE A 439 5.32 44.81 3.29
N GLY A 440 6.06 45.17 2.23
CA GLY A 440 7.52 45.39 2.25
C GLY A 440 8.37 44.12 2.35
N LYS A 441 8.18 43.33 3.41
CA LYS A 441 8.91 42.09 3.69
C LYS A 441 7.99 41.09 4.39
N VAL A 442 7.79 39.90 3.81
CA VAL A 442 6.85 38.90 4.34
C VAL A 442 7.47 37.51 4.42
N TYR A 443 7.05 36.72 5.41
CA TYR A 443 7.34 35.29 5.49
C TYR A 443 6.11 34.47 5.85
N GLU A 444 6.14 33.17 5.52
CA GLU A 444 5.11 32.21 5.95
C GLU A 444 5.76 30.88 6.35
N ILE A 445 5.25 30.26 7.41
CA ILE A 445 5.50 28.85 7.73
C ILE A 445 4.18 28.09 7.57
N GLY A 446 4.08 27.22 6.56
CA GLY A 446 2.80 26.59 6.20
C GLY A 446 2.92 25.33 5.36
N ALA A 447 1.79 24.64 5.17
CA ALA A 447 1.71 23.42 4.37
C ALA A 447 1.84 23.71 2.87
N VAL A 448 2.59 22.85 2.17
CA VAL A 448 2.88 22.92 0.74
C VAL A 448 2.64 21.55 0.10
N PHE A 449 1.95 21.53 -1.05
CA PHE A 449 1.41 20.29 -1.64
C PHE A 449 1.93 20.01 -3.05
N ARG A 450 2.60 18.88 -3.29
CA ARG A 450 3.06 18.45 -4.62
C ARG A 450 2.37 17.14 -5.00
N ALA A 451 1.51 17.13 -6.00
CA ALA A 451 0.74 15.94 -6.40
C ALA A 451 1.46 15.03 -7.41
N GLU A 452 2.79 15.14 -7.51
CA GLU A 452 3.61 14.25 -8.32
C GLU A 452 3.66 12.85 -7.70
N ASN A 453 3.58 11.82 -8.53
CA ASN A 453 3.66 10.41 -8.10
C ASN A 453 5.12 9.98 -7.84
N SER A 454 5.84 10.76 -7.04
CA SER A 454 7.31 10.69 -6.89
C SER A 454 7.70 10.01 -5.57
N ASN A 455 7.52 8.68 -5.49
CA ASN A 455 7.80 7.89 -4.28
C ASN A 455 9.31 7.62 -4.07
N THR A 456 10.11 8.67 -3.85
CA THR A 456 11.56 8.60 -3.59
C THR A 456 11.89 8.64 -2.09
N TYR A 457 13.18 8.69 -1.72
CA TYR A 457 13.64 8.96 -0.35
C TYR A 457 13.74 10.47 -0.02
N ARG A 458 13.51 11.34 -1.01
CA ARG A 458 13.71 12.80 -0.93
C ARG A 458 12.41 13.60 -0.99
N HIS A 459 11.33 13.02 -1.52
CA HIS A 459 10.09 13.73 -1.80
C HIS A 459 8.95 13.29 -0.87
N LEU A 460 8.03 14.23 -0.62
CA LEU A 460 6.75 14.06 0.08
C LEU A 460 5.66 14.74 -0.77
N THR A 461 4.41 14.31 -0.64
CA THR A 461 3.27 14.95 -1.32
C THR A 461 2.68 16.13 -0.55
N GLU A 462 2.94 16.18 0.76
CA GLU A 462 2.62 17.28 1.68
C GLU A 462 3.84 17.46 2.60
N TYR A 463 4.33 18.70 2.71
CA TYR A 463 5.50 19.07 3.53
C TYR A 463 5.35 20.52 4.05
N THR A 464 6.26 20.96 4.92
CA THR A 464 6.22 22.30 5.50
C THR A 464 7.19 23.23 4.78
N GLY A 465 6.66 24.29 4.16
CA GLY A 465 7.44 25.37 3.58
C GLY A 465 7.80 26.42 4.64
N LEU A 466 9.03 26.93 4.58
CA LEU A 466 9.44 28.19 5.19
C LEU A 466 9.71 29.17 4.03
N ASP A 467 8.74 30.02 3.72
CA ASP A 467 8.75 30.90 2.56
C ASP A 467 9.03 32.35 2.98
N LEU A 468 9.77 33.09 2.15
CA LEU A 468 9.85 34.54 2.25
C LEU A 468 9.80 35.22 0.87
N GLU A 469 9.43 36.49 0.87
CA GLU A 469 9.47 37.41 -0.27
C GLU A 469 9.66 38.83 0.27
N MET A 470 10.41 39.69 -0.44
CA MET A 470 10.71 41.06 -0.03
C MET A 470 10.90 41.99 -1.23
N GLN A 471 10.58 43.27 -1.04
CA GLN A 471 11.02 44.35 -1.92
C GLN A 471 12.55 44.40 -1.97
N ILE A 472 13.11 44.85 -3.10
CA ILE A 472 14.55 45.05 -3.31
C ILE A 472 14.82 46.46 -3.83
N ASP A 473 15.90 47.08 -3.36
CA ASP A 473 16.23 48.47 -3.66
C ASP A 473 17.12 48.59 -4.90
N GLU A 474 18.19 47.78 -4.99
CA GLU A 474 19.21 47.87 -6.06
C GLU A 474 19.43 46.53 -6.79
N HIS A 475 19.51 45.41 -6.06
CA HIS A 475 19.89 44.12 -6.63
C HIS A 475 19.34 42.92 -5.84
N TYR A 476 18.90 41.87 -6.54
CA TYR A 476 18.32 40.67 -5.92
C TYR A 476 19.28 39.88 -5.00
N HIS A 477 20.57 40.20 -5.01
CA HIS A 477 21.52 39.72 -4.00
C HIS A 477 21.20 40.21 -2.58
N GLU A 478 20.37 41.24 -2.41
CA GLU A 478 19.80 41.61 -1.10
C GLU A 478 19.04 40.42 -0.48
N VAL A 479 18.15 39.78 -1.26
CA VAL A 479 17.40 38.58 -0.87
C VAL A 479 18.34 37.42 -0.54
N LEU A 480 19.36 37.21 -1.39
CA LEU A 480 20.38 36.18 -1.21
C LEU A 480 21.13 36.39 0.13
N ARG A 481 21.52 37.63 0.46
CA ARG A 481 22.19 37.99 1.72
C ARG A 481 21.28 37.81 2.95
N VAL A 482 19.98 38.05 2.83
CA VAL A 482 19.00 37.79 3.92
C VAL A 482 18.85 36.28 4.14
N LEU A 483 18.76 35.50 3.07
CA LEU A 483 18.69 34.03 3.15
C LEU A 483 19.97 33.43 3.72
N ASP A 484 21.15 33.89 3.29
CA ASP A 484 22.44 33.48 3.86
C ASP A 484 22.52 33.71 5.38
N ARG A 485 22.15 34.91 5.85
CA ARG A 485 22.05 35.20 7.30
C ARG A 485 21.06 34.28 8.00
N THR A 486 19.90 34.02 7.39
CA THR A 486 18.85 33.15 7.95
C THR A 486 19.35 31.71 8.10
N PHE A 487 19.99 31.15 7.07
CA PHE A 487 20.59 29.81 7.15
C PHE A 487 21.72 29.75 8.19
N LYS A 488 22.63 30.73 8.22
CA LYS A 488 23.71 30.80 9.23
C LYS A 488 23.17 30.91 10.65
N ASN A 489 22.13 31.71 10.90
CA ASN A 489 21.47 31.80 12.21
C ASN A 489 20.80 30.48 12.60
N ILE A 490 20.16 29.78 11.67
CA ILE A 490 19.59 28.44 11.90
C ILE A 490 20.70 27.44 12.23
N PHE A 491 21.77 27.34 11.43
CA PHE A 491 22.85 26.38 11.67
C PHE A 491 23.53 26.63 13.02
N LYS A 492 23.94 27.87 13.28
CA LYS A 492 24.54 28.28 14.55
C LYS A 492 23.60 27.99 15.73
N GLY A 493 22.35 28.46 15.66
CA GLY A 493 21.37 28.29 16.72
C GLY A 493 21.03 26.82 17.03
N ILE A 494 21.04 25.94 16.04
CA ILE A 494 20.88 24.49 16.26
C ILE A 494 22.11 23.89 16.95
N TYR A 495 23.32 24.14 16.46
CA TYR A 495 24.53 23.55 17.06
C TYR A 495 24.89 24.13 18.43
N GLU A 496 24.49 25.37 18.74
CA GLU A 496 24.63 25.98 20.07
C GLU A 496 23.52 25.55 21.05
N ARG A 497 22.24 25.66 20.66
CA ARG A 497 21.11 25.50 21.60
C ARG A 497 20.59 24.06 21.73
N TYR A 498 20.80 23.21 20.72
CA TYR A 498 20.25 21.84 20.63
C TYR A 498 21.35 20.77 20.52
N ARG A 499 22.54 21.03 21.08
CA ARG A 499 23.67 20.08 21.03
C ARG A 499 23.36 18.68 21.61
N PRO A 500 22.63 18.54 22.73
CA PRO A 500 22.25 17.22 23.25
C PRO A 500 21.40 16.41 22.26
N GLU A 501 20.48 17.07 21.54
CA GLU A 501 19.70 16.47 20.47
C GLU A 501 20.56 16.07 19.27
N VAL A 502 21.51 16.91 18.84
CA VAL A 502 22.43 16.60 17.75
C VAL A 502 23.25 15.33 18.06
N GLU A 503 23.85 15.24 19.25
CA GLU A 503 24.62 14.05 19.65
C GLU A 503 23.72 12.81 19.83
N THR A 504 22.51 13.00 20.34
CA THR A 504 21.49 11.92 20.39
C THR A 504 21.17 11.40 18.99
N ILE A 505 21.04 12.26 17.97
CA ILE A 505 20.78 11.85 16.59
C ILE A 505 22.00 11.15 15.97
N LYS A 506 23.21 11.66 16.18
CA LYS A 506 24.47 11.05 15.67
C LYS A 506 24.63 9.59 16.09
N ARG A 507 24.18 9.23 17.29
CA ARG A 507 24.18 7.83 17.76
C ARG A 507 23.38 6.88 16.85
N TYR A 508 22.34 7.37 16.17
CA TYR A 508 21.49 6.58 15.26
C TYR A 508 21.80 6.80 13.77
N PHE A 509 22.21 8.03 13.43
CA PHE A 509 22.55 8.47 12.09
C PHE A 509 23.95 9.11 12.15
N PRO A 510 25.05 8.32 12.14
CA PRO A 510 26.40 8.86 12.30
C PRO A 510 26.74 9.87 11.21
N HIS A 511 27.09 11.10 11.62
CA HIS A 511 27.46 12.19 10.71
C HIS A 511 28.40 13.20 11.38
N GLU A 512 29.20 13.87 10.56
CA GLU A 512 29.98 15.05 10.92
C GLU A 512 29.06 16.27 11.06
N ASP A 513 29.42 17.24 11.91
CA ASP A 513 28.72 18.53 11.94
C ASP A 513 28.78 19.22 10.56
N LEU A 514 27.81 20.08 10.25
CA LEU A 514 27.76 20.81 8.99
C LEU A 514 28.89 21.85 8.95
N VAL A 515 29.67 21.88 7.86
CA VAL A 515 30.68 22.93 7.65
C VAL A 515 30.10 24.03 6.76
N TRP A 516 30.21 25.29 7.20
CA TRP A 516 29.93 26.48 6.40
C TRP A 516 31.03 27.53 6.63
N LEU A 517 31.12 28.51 5.74
CA LEU A 517 32.10 29.59 5.81
C LEU A 517 31.45 30.91 6.24
N ASP A 518 32.23 31.83 6.80
CA ASP A 518 31.76 33.18 7.15
C ASP A 518 31.35 33.96 5.89
N GLU A 519 32.16 33.90 4.84
CA GLU A 519 31.80 34.31 3.46
C GLU A 519 31.31 33.08 2.67
N THR A 520 30.03 33.05 2.31
CA THR A 520 29.44 31.91 1.58
C THR A 520 29.83 31.96 0.11
N PRO A 521 30.33 30.85 -0.49
CA PRO A 521 30.56 30.78 -1.92
C PRO A 521 29.26 30.94 -2.71
N VAL A 522 29.21 32.00 -3.53
CA VAL A 522 28.17 32.24 -4.53
C VAL A 522 28.80 32.02 -5.90
N LEU A 523 28.42 30.94 -6.58
CA LEU A 523 29.01 30.52 -7.85
C LEU A 523 27.98 30.65 -8.98
N PRO A 524 28.32 31.23 -10.14
CA PRO A 524 27.48 31.13 -11.33
C PRO A 524 27.27 29.66 -11.71
N PHE A 525 26.04 29.28 -12.07
CA PHE A 525 25.66 27.90 -12.42
C PHE A 525 26.62 27.27 -13.44
N ALA A 526 26.90 28.00 -14.53
CA ALA A 526 27.86 27.62 -15.56
C ALA A 526 29.28 27.37 -15.02
N GLU A 527 29.73 28.08 -13.99
CA GLU A 527 31.03 27.84 -13.34
C GLU A 527 31.00 26.56 -12.51
N ALA A 528 29.91 26.30 -11.80
CA ALA A 528 29.72 25.06 -11.05
C ALA A 528 29.66 23.83 -11.98
N VAL A 529 28.99 23.94 -13.14
CA VAL A 529 29.02 22.91 -14.21
C VAL A 529 30.45 22.69 -14.71
N ARG A 530 31.22 23.75 -14.99
CA ARG A 530 32.66 23.63 -15.33
C ARG A 530 33.48 22.96 -14.23
N MET A 531 33.25 23.30 -12.96
CA MET A 531 33.93 22.69 -11.81
C MET A 531 33.66 21.18 -11.73
N LEU A 532 32.44 20.74 -12.07
CA LEU A 532 32.01 19.35 -12.13
C LEU A 532 32.60 18.60 -13.34
N ASN A 533 32.47 19.14 -14.56
CA ASN A 533 33.08 18.57 -15.77
C ASN A 533 34.61 18.42 -15.62
N ALA A 534 35.27 19.40 -14.99
CA ALA A 534 36.71 19.36 -14.69
C ALA A 534 37.11 18.35 -13.60
N SER A 535 36.16 17.76 -12.86
CA SER A 535 36.43 16.63 -11.94
C SER A 535 36.51 15.27 -12.64
N GLY A 536 36.26 15.22 -13.95
CA GLY A 536 36.13 13.97 -14.71
C GLY A 536 34.73 13.33 -14.63
N TRP A 537 33.78 13.96 -13.93
CA TRP A 537 32.38 13.54 -13.93
C TRP A 537 31.73 13.76 -15.30
N ARG A 538 30.84 12.85 -15.70
CA ARG A 538 30.17 12.82 -17.01
C ARG A 538 28.73 12.34 -16.83
N ASP A 539 27.87 12.64 -17.80
CA ASP A 539 26.47 12.19 -17.83
C ASP A 539 26.36 10.65 -18.02
N ASP A 540 25.13 10.13 -18.06
CA ASP A 540 24.87 8.69 -18.28
C ASP A 540 25.13 8.21 -19.74
N GLU A 541 25.46 9.13 -20.66
CA GLU A 541 25.95 8.81 -22.02
C GLU A 541 27.49 8.95 -22.15
N GLY A 542 28.18 9.41 -21.09
CA GLY A 542 29.63 9.63 -21.05
C GLY A 542 30.09 11.02 -21.55
N LYS A 543 29.18 11.97 -21.73
CA LYS A 543 29.45 13.35 -22.19
C LYS A 543 29.67 14.32 -21.03
N GLU A 544 30.17 15.50 -21.36
CA GLU A 544 30.22 16.65 -20.46
C GLU A 544 28.84 17.29 -20.35
N LEU A 545 28.49 17.77 -19.16
CA LEU A 545 27.21 18.42 -18.87
C LEU A 545 27.19 19.82 -19.50
N ASP A 546 26.06 20.23 -20.10
CA ASP A 546 25.89 21.57 -20.68
C ASP A 546 25.74 22.62 -19.56
N GLU A 547 26.30 23.81 -19.78
CA GLU A 547 26.17 24.96 -18.87
C GLU A 547 24.77 25.59 -18.89
N ASN A 548 23.91 25.19 -19.85
CA ASN A 548 22.58 25.73 -20.11
C ASN A 548 21.46 24.70 -19.88
N GLU A 549 21.76 23.49 -19.39
CA GLU A 549 20.77 22.48 -19.00
C GLU A 549 20.77 22.28 -17.47
N ASP A 550 19.67 21.77 -16.93
CA ASP A 550 19.49 21.59 -15.48
C ASP A 550 20.25 20.35 -14.94
N LEU A 551 20.63 20.38 -13.67
CA LEU A 551 21.42 19.29 -13.07
C LEU A 551 20.53 18.12 -12.63
N GLY A 552 20.94 16.90 -13.02
CA GLY A 552 20.38 15.69 -12.41
C GLY A 552 20.78 15.57 -10.93
N THR A 553 19.95 14.93 -10.11
CA THR A 553 20.20 14.81 -8.66
C THR A 553 21.36 13.85 -8.29
N ARG A 554 22.10 13.33 -9.28
CA ARG A 554 23.41 12.68 -9.09
C ARG A 554 24.54 13.68 -9.24
N ASP A 555 24.36 14.60 -10.19
CA ASP A 555 25.27 15.64 -10.59
C ASP A 555 25.33 16.73 -9.50
N GLU A 556 24.20 17.10 -8.89
CA GLU A 556 24.14 17.87 -7.62
C GLU A 556 25.04 17.27 -6.54
N VAL A 557 24.89 15.96 -6.28
CA VAL A 557 25.55 15.26 -5.18
C VAL A 557 27.04 15.12 -5.44
N GLN A 558 27.45 14.98 -6.70
CA GLN A 558 28.86 15.01 -7.07
C GLN A 558 29.43 16.43 -7.04
N LEU A 559 28.69 17.43 -7.51
CA LEU A 559 29.08 18.85 -7.43
C LEU A 559 29.33 19.28 -5.99
N GLY A 560 28.45 18.90 -5.05
CA GLY A 560 28.65 19.20 -3.63
C GLY A 560 29.89 18.53 -3.03
N ARG A 561 30.30 17.36 -3.52
CA ARG A 561 31.59 16.75 -3.13
C ARG A 561 32.77 17.54 -3.70
N VAL A 562 32.70 17.91 -4.98
CA VAL A 562 33.74 18.71 -5.64
C VAL A 562 33.88 20.10 -4.99
N ILE A 563 32.78 20.70 -4.53
CA ILE A 563 32.77 21.94 -3.76
C ILE A 563 33.32 21.73 -2.35
N LYS A 564 32.95 20.64 -1.64
CA LYS A 564 33.54 20.35 -0.32
C LYS A 564 35.04 20.06 -0.40
N GLU A 565 35.52 19.42 -1.47
CA GLU A 565 36.94 19.16 -1.73
C GLU A 565 37.71 20.44 -2.09
N LYS A 566 37.17 21.30 -2.96
CA LYS A 566 37.87 22.51 -3.44
C LYS A 566 37.73 23.74 -2.52
N LEU A 567 36.57 23.89 -1.87
CA LEU A 567 36.19 25.08 -1.09
C LEU A 567 35.92 24.79 0.40
N GLY A 568 36.02 23.52 0.84
CA GLY A 568 35.93 23.16 2.26
C GLY A 568 34.55 23.23 2.92
N THR A 569 33.48 23.51 2.16
CA THR A 569 32.13 23.77 2.70
C THR A 569 31.12 22.67 2.35
N ASP A 570 30.17 22.40 3.25
CA ASP A 570 28.94 21.66 2.96
C ASP A 570 27.81 22.59 2.44
N TYR A 571 27.95 23.92 2.59
CA TYR A 571 26.94 24.94 2.29
C TYR A 571 27.43 25.97 1.25
N TYR A 572 26.66 26.18 0.19
CA TYR A 572 26.99 27.09 -0.91
C TYR A 572 25.73 27.53 -1.68
N ILE A 573 25.87 28.53 -2.55
CA ILE A 573 24.80 29.09 -3.36
C ILE A 573 25.21 29.03 -4.84
N LEU A 574 24.30 28.57 -5.70
CA LEU A 574 24.44 28.65 -7.15
C LEU A 574 23.54 29.78 -7.67
N ASP A 575 24.07 30.69 -8.48
CA ASP A 575 23.39 31.87 -9.03
C ASP A 575 23.37 31.83 -10.57
N LYS A 576 22.57 32.69 -11.21
CA LYS A 576 22.48 32.82 -12.68
C LYS A 576 22.09 31.52 -13.39
N PHE A 577 21.02 30.88 -12.93
CA PHE A 577 20.52 29.64 -13.53
C PHE A 577 19.94 29.83 -14.96
N PRO A 578 19.97 28.78 -15.80
CA PRO A 578 19.37 28.75 -17.14
C PRO A 578 17.85 29.05 -17.19
N VAL A 579 17.40 29.73 -18.24
CA VAL A 579 15.99 30.14 -18.44
C VAL A 579 15.03 28.97 -18.61
N ASN A 580 15.49 27.86 -19.20
CA ASN A 580 14.68 26.63 -19.40
C ASN A 580 14.33 25.90 -18.09
N ALA A 581 15.15 26.06 -17.05
CA ALA A 581 14.96 25.43 -15.74
C ALA A 581 14.03 26.23 -14.80
N ARG A 582 13.49 27.38 -15.22
CA ARG A 582 12.89 28.37 -14.30
C ARG A 582 11.43 28.75 -14.61
N PRO A 583 10.59 29.00 -13.58
CA PRO A 583 9.18 29.36 -13.77
C PRO A 583 8.95 30.67 -14.53
N PHE A 584 7.73 30.86 -15.03
CA PHE A 584 7.32 32.01 -15.84
C PHE A 584 7.56 33.38 -15.17
N TYR A 585 7.52 33.45 -13.85
CA TYR A 585 7.71 34.66 -13.05
C TYR A 585 9.19 34.99 -12.76
N ALA A 586 10.15 34.17 -13.21
CA ALA A 586 11.58 34.44 -13.00
C ALA A 586 12.11 35.55 -13.94
N MET A 587 12.71 36.58 -13.35
CA MET A 587 13.30 37.70 -14.09
C MET A 587 14.51 37.24 -14.92
N PRO A 588 14.57 37.51 -16.24
CA PRO A 588 15.76 37.25 -17.04
C PRO A 588 16.95 38.13 -16.61
N ASP A 589 18.18 37.67 -16.84
CA ASP A 589 19.36 38.52 -16.66
C ASP A 589 19.43 39.59 -17.78
N PRO A 590 19.76 40.85 -17.47
CA PRO A 590 19.77 41.95 -18.45
C PRO A 590 20.94 41.91 -19.45
N ASN A 591 21.99 41.13 -19.18
CA ASN A 591 23.20 41.02 -20.00
C ASN A 591 23.30 39.69 -20.76
N ASN A 592 22.69 38.62 -20.23
CA ASN A 592 22.71 37.28 -20.83
C ASN A 592 21.29 36.68 -20.93
N PRO A 593 20.67 36.64 -22.13
CA PRO A 593 19.29 36.19 -22.30
C PRO A 593 19.08 34.69 -22.08
N ASN A 594 20.14 33.89 -21.89
CA ASN A 594 20.05 32.45 -21.61
C ASN A 594 19.85 32.14 -20.11
N VAL A 595 20.07 33.11 -19.21
CA VAL A 595 20.01 32.92 -17.75
C VAL A 595 19.03 33.90 -17.08
N THR A 596 18.75 33.65 -15.81
CA THR A 596 17.80 34.40 -14.97
C THR A 596 18.45 34.89 -13.69
N ASN A 597 17.88 35.94 -13.09
CA ASN A 597 18.22 36.43 -11.76
C ASN A 597 17.64 35.52 -10.66
N SER A 598 17.98 34.23 -10.73
CA SER A 598 17.54 33.19 -9.81
C SER A 598 18.69 32.31 -9.36
N PHE A 599 18.59 31.86 -8.13
CA PHE A 599 19.62 31.13 -7.40
C PHE A 599 18.98 29.98 -6.62
N ASP A 600 19.76 28.93 -6.37
CA ASP A 600 19.41 27.85 -5.45
C ASP A 600 20.49 27.73 -4.38
N ILE A 601 20.06 27.32 -3.19
CA ILE A 601 20.92 27.16 -2.02
C ILE A 601 21.04 25.68 -1.70
N PHE A 602 22.28 25.22 -1.52
CA PHE A 602 22.63 23.81 -1.39
C PHE A 602 23.18 23.48 0.01
N CYS A 603 22.85 22.29 0.50
CA CYS A 603 23.41 21.71 1.71
C CYS A 603 23.79 20.25 1.46
N ARG A 604 25.06 19.90 1.69
CA ARG A 604 25.66 18.58 1.42
C ARG A 604 25.40 18.07 -0.01
N GLY A 605 25.51 18.97 -1.00
CA GLY A 605 25.32 18.64 -2.42
C GLY A 605 23.89 18.30 -2.81
N GLN A 606 22.90 18.90 -2.15
CA GLN A 606 21.48 18.77 -2.48
C GLN A 606 20.76 20.09 -2.24
N GLU A 607 19.82 20.44 -3.11
CA GLU A 607 19.00 21.65 -3.00
C GLU A 607 18.17 21.66 -1.70
N ILE A 608 18.14 22.82 -1.01
CA ILE A 608 17.30 23.10 0.17
C ILE A 608 16.36 24.29 -0.01
N LEU A 609 16.66 25.20 -0.95
CA LEU A 609 15.82 26.32 -1.34
C LEU A 609 16.06 26.67 -2.81
N SER A 610 14.98 27.04 -3.48
CA SER A 610 15.00 27.75 -4.76
C SER A 610 14.48 29.19 -4.59
N GLY A 611 15.13 30.15 -5.25
CA GLY A 611 14.88 31.58 -5.07
C GLY A 611 15.26 32.47 -6.25
N GLY A 612 14.97 33.77 -6.16
CA GLY A 612 15.30 34.74 -7.21
C GLY A 612 14.43 35.99 -7.22
N GLN A 613 14.77 36.89 -8.14
CA GLN A 613 13.99 38.08 -8.49
C GLN A 613 12.74 37.70 -9.30
N ARG A 614 11.65 38.43 -9.06
CA ARG A 614 10.39 38.27 -9.81
C ARG A 614 10.23 39.32 -10.88
N ILE A 615 9.53 38.95 -11.95
CA ILE A 615 9.04 39.90 -12.94
C ILE A 615 7.90 40.70 -12.27
N HIS A 616 8.19 41.96 -11.95
CA HIS A 616 7.24 42.91 -11.39
C HIS A 616 6.51 43.73 -12.48
N ASP A 617 7.04 43.74 -13.71
CA ASP A 617 6.41 44.36 -14.87
C ASP A 617 5.28 43.48 -15.44
N ALA A 618 4.07 44.03 -15.54
CA ALA A 618 2.88 43.28 -15.93
C ALA A 618 2.91 42.82 -17.40
N ASP A 619 3.45 43.63 -18.32
CA ASP A 619 3.49 43.27 -19.75
C ASP A 619 4.50 42.15 -20.04
N MET A 620 5.69 42.21 -19.44
CA MET A 620 6.70 41.15 -19.49
C MET A 620 6.18 39.86 -18.86
N LEU A 621 5.48 39.94 -17.72
CA LEU A 621 4.86 38.78 -17.07
C LEU A 621 3.81 38.13 -17.98
N LEU A 622 2.91 38.94 -18.56
CA LEU A 622 1.92 38.47 -19.53
C LEU A 622 2.56 37.90 -20.81
N GLU A 623 3.68 38.45 -21.28
CA GLU A 623 4.44 37.89 -22.41
C GLU A 623 5.06 36.53 -22.06
N LYS A 624 5.66 36.38 -20.88
CA LYS A 624 6.22 35.11 -20.39
C LYS A 624 5.14 34.04 -20.19
N MET A 625 3.99 34.39 -19.62
CA MET A 625 2.83 33.49 -19.51
C MET A 625 2.37 32.99 -20.89
N ARG A 626 2.19 33.90 -21.86
CA ARG A 626 1.83 33.55 -23.26
C ARG A 626 2.88 32.66 -23.92
N LYS A 627 4.18 32.96 -23.77
CA LYS A 627 5.30 32.14 -24.29
C LYS A 627 5.29 30.72 -23.73
N LEU A 628 4.97 30.56 -22.45
CA LEU A 628 4.89 29.26 -21.76
C LEU A 628 3.50 28.60 -21.81
N LYS A 629 2.57 29.15 -22.61
CA LYS A 629 1.19 28.65 -22.82
C LYS A 629 0.35 28.59 -21.53
N ILE A 630 0.62 29.50 -20.60
CA ILE A 630 -0.18 29.71 -19.38
C ILE A 630 -1.31 30.69 -19.71
N ASP A 631 -2.55 30.37 -19.35
CA ASP A 631 -3.70 31.24 -19.55
C ASP A 631 -3.76 32.32 -18.44
N PRO A 632 -3.63 33.62 -18.78
CA PRO A 632 -3.72 34.70 -17.80
C PRO A 632 -5.04 34.73 -17.01
N SER A 633 -6.16 34.30 -17.61
CA SER A 633 -7.47 34.31 -16.95
C SER A 633 -7.57 33.34 -15.77
N SER A 634 -6.66 32.37 -15.67
CA SER A 634 -6.58 31.47 -14.52
C SER A 634 -5.98 32.11 -13.25
N MET A 635 -5.42 33.32 -13.36
CA MET A 635 -4.69 34.01 -12.28
C MET A 635 -5.00 35.52 -12.26
N GLU A 636 -6.24 35.92 -12.53
CA GLU A 636 -6.66 37.33 -12.67
C GLU A 636 -6.26 38.21 -11.47
N GLU A 637 -6.57 37.79 -10.24
CA GLU A 637 -6.21 38.50 -8.99
C GLU A 637 -4.69 38.74 -8.86
N TYR A 638 -3.89 37.72 -9.22
CA TYR A 638 -2.43 37.79 -9.15
C TYR A 638 -1.88 38.82 -10.15
N ILE A 639 -2.32 38.74 -11.41
CA ILE A 639 -1.89 39.68 -12.48
C ILE A 639 -2.34 41.11 -12.16
N GLN A 640 -3.55 41.27 -11.62
CA GLN A 640 -4.13 42.56 -11.27
C GLN A 640 -3.30 43.33 -10.25
N GLY A 641 -2.64 42.65 -9.29
CA GLY A 641 -1.67 43.27 -8.40
C GLY A 641 -0.53 43.98 -9.15
N PHE A 642 0.15 43.28 -10.07
CA PHE A 642 1.22 43.87 -10.89
C PHE A 642 0.71 45.03 -11.77
N GLN A 643 -0.52 44.94 -12.29
CA GLN A 643 -1.14 46.01 -13.07
C GLN A 643 -1.49 47.26 -12.25
N TRP A 644 -1.60 47.14 -10.92
CA TRP A 644 -1.74 48.28 -10.00
C TRP A 644 -0.40 48.87 -9.53
N GLY A 645 0.72 48.22 -9.89
CA GLY A 645 2.08 48.68 -9.62
C GLY A 645 2.78 47.84 -8.55
N ALA A 646 3.32 46.69 -8.93
CA ALA A 646 4.20 45.92 -8.05
C ALA A 646 5.62 46.53 -8.02
N PRO A 647 6.21 46.77 -6.84
CA PRO A 647 7.62 47.18 -6.73
C PRO A 647 8.57 46.03 -7.12
N PRO A 648 9.84 46.31 -7.45
CA PRO A 648 10.86 45.27 -7.62
C PRO A 648 10.98 44.40 -6.37
N HIS A 649 10.98 43.07 -6.55
CA HIS A 649 11.03 42.13 -5.42
C HIS A 649 11.65 40.77 -5.78
N GLY A 650 11.94 40.00 -4.74
CA GLY A 650 12.42 38.63 -4.84
C GLY A 650 12.26 37.85 -3.54
N GLY A 651 12.51 36.55 -3.59
CA GLY A 651 12.30 35.66 -2.44
C GLY A 651 12.77 34.24 -2.69
N GLY A 652 12.33 33.33 -1.82
CA GLY A 652 12.60 31.89 -1.93
C GLY A 652 11.73 31.07 -0.97
N GLY A 653 11.78 29.75 -1.12
CA GLY A 653 11.06 28.81 -0.25
C GLY A 653 11.97 27.67 0.19
N ILE A 654 12.01 27.39 1.50
CA ILE A 654 12.81 26.33 2.12
C ILE A 654 11.89 25.14 2.46
N GLY A 655 12.28 23.91 2.12
CA GLY A 655 11.63 22.72 2.66
C GLY A 655 12.12 22.42 4.08
N LEU A 656 11.27 22.55 5.11
CA LEU A 656 11.64 22.32 6.52
C LEU A 656 12.17 20.90 6.77
N GLU A 657 11.51 19.89 6.21
CA GLU A 657 11.92 18.50 6.30
C GLU A 657 13.20 18.23 5.49
N ARG A 658 13.45 19.03 4.44
CA ARG A 658 14.61 18.92 3.53
C ARG A 658 15.89 19.47 4.17
N ILE A 659 15.85 20.68 4.74
CA ILE A 659 16.97 21.26 5.51
C ILE A 659 17.34 20.35 6.69
N LEU A 660 16.33 19.90 7.47
CA LEU A 660 16.54 19.01 8.62
C LEU A 660 17.15 17.66 8.23
N MET A 661 16.65 17.04 7.16
CA MET A 661 17.20 15.79 6.62
C MET A 661 18.69 15.90 6.25
N LEU A 662 19.13 17.04 5.72
CA LEU A 662 20.48 17.24 5.19
C LEU A 662 21.47 17.73 6.26
N MET A 663 21.06 18.63 7.15
CA MET A 663 21.87 19.01 8.32
C MET A 663 22.26 17.77 9.14
N MET A 664 21.25 16.97 9.51
CA MET A 664 21.37 15.81 10.40
C MET A 664 21.61 14.47 9.66
N SER A 665 21.84 14.52 8.34
CA SER A 665 22.14 13.35 7.48
C SER A 665 21.19 12.15 7.63
N LEU A 666 19.89 12.39 7.81
CA LEU A 666 18.89 11.36 8.16
C LEU A 666 18.61 10.33 7.05
N GLY A 667 19.11 10.56 5.84
CA GLY A 667 19.06 9.61 4.72
C GLY A 667 17.69 9.37 4.06
N ASN A 668 16.58 9.72 4.72
CA ASN A 668 15.23 9.67 4.15
C ASN A 668 14.36 10.78 4.76
N ILE A 669 13.68 11.58 3.93
CA ILE A 669 12.86 12.72 4.37
C ILE A 669 11.71 12.31 5.30
N ARG A 670 11.25 11.05 5.22
CA ARG A 670 10.22 10.49 6.13
C ARG A 670 10.65 10.43 7.59
N HIS A 671 11.96 10.47 7.87
CA HIS A 671 12.45 10.60 9.25
C HIS A 671 12.26 12.02 9.78
N ALA A 672 12.39 13.03 8.91
CA ALA A 672 12.23 14.46 9.21
C ALA A 672 10.76 14.96 9.21
N SER A 673 9.81 14.23 8.62
CA SER A 673 8.37 14.55 8.72
C SER A 673 7.71 13.77 9.87
N MET A 674 6.96 14.43 10.75
CA MET A 674 6.38 13.76 11.93
C MET A 674 5.37 12.67 11.54
N PHE A 675 4.51 12.96 10.57
CA PHE A 675 3.53 12.02 10.01
C PHE A 675 3.59 12.10 8.47
N PRO A 676 4.55 11.41 7.82
CA PRO A 676 4.84 11.61 6.41
C PRO A 676 3.64 11.39 5.49
N ARG A 677 3.68 12.07 4.34
CA ARG A 677 2.73 11.92 3.24
C ARG A 677 3.50 11.70 1.94
N ASP A 678 3.15 10.63 1.26
CA ASP A 678 3.70 10.22 -0.02
C ASP A 678 2.61 9.55 -0.86
N PRO A 679 2.86 9.15 -2.14
CA PRO A 679 1.84 8.53 -3.00
C PRO A 679 1.34 7.15 -2.55
N LYS A 680 1.74 6.65 -1.37
CA LYS A 680 1.25 5.40 -0.75
C LYS A 680 0.56 5.64 0.60
N SER A 681 0.46 6.90 1.00
CA SER A 681 -0.25 7.34 2.20
C SER A 681 -1.76 7.42 1.91
N LEU A 682 -2.58 7.25 2.95
CA LEU A 682 -4.05 7.24 2.83
C LEU A 682 -4.58 6.22 1.79
N PRO A 683 -4.24 4.93 1.91
CA PRO A 683 -4.80 3.91 1.01
C PRO A 683 -6.33 3.89 1.10
N GLU A 684 -6.98 3.65 -0.04
CA GLU A 684 -8.43 3.53 -0.14
C GLU A 684 -8.92 2.45 0.83
N LYS A 685 -9.92 2.81 1.65
CA LYS A 685 -10.61 1.86 2.51
C LYS A 685 -11.89 1.43 1.79
N PRO A 686 -12.18 0.12 1.67
CA PRO A 686 -13.45 -0.32 1.13
C PRO A 686 -14.60 0.27 1.97
N VAL A 687 -15.64 0.74 1.30
CA VAL A 687 -16.86 1.21 1.96
C VAL A 687 -17.50 0.02 2.64
N VAL A 688 -17.59 0.05 3.98
CA VAL A 688 -18.19 -1.04 4.76
C VAL A 688 -19.68 -1.12 4.43
N LYS A 689 -20.05 -2.07 3.57
CA LYS A 689 -21.44 -2.32 3.18
C LYS A 689 -22.17 -3.03 4.31
N GLN A 690 -23.48 -2.78 4.43
CA GLN A 690 -24.30 -3.44 5.45
C GLN A 690 -24.52 -4.91 5.10
N LEU A 691 -24.30 -5.81 6.09
CA LEU A 691 -24.59 -7.24 5.97
C LEU A 691 -26.07 -7.48 5.61
N ARG A 692 -26.33 -8.47 4.74
CA ARG A 692 -27.69 -8.84 4.33
C ARG A 692 -28.47 -9.52 5.46
N HIS A 693 -27.76 -10.30 6.25
CA HIS A 693 -28.26 -11.02 7.41
C HIS A 693 -27.49 -10.58 8.67
N PRO A 694 -27.81 -9.44 9.28
CA PRO A 694 -27.15 -9.00 10.52
C PRO A 694 -27.27 -10.04 11.64
N GLU A 695 -28.32 -10.87 11.64
CA GLU A 695 -28.52 -11.99 12.57
C GLU A 695 -27.51 -13.13 12.35
N ALA A 696 -26.85 -13.19 11.19
CA ALA A 696 -25.81 -14.15 10.85
C ALA A 696 -24.40 -13.52 10.86
N SER A 697 -24.18 -12.47 11.65
CA SER A 697 -22.86 -11.84 11.82
C SER A 697 -21.85 -12.78 12.51
N THR A 698 -20.58 -12.69 12.09
CA THR A 698 -19.43 -13.36 12.76
C THR A 698 -18.62 -12.41 13.64
N MET A 699 -18.80 -11.09 13.48
CA MET A 699 -18.22 -10.07 14.36
C MET A 699 -19.06 -9.90 15.64
N HIS A 700 -20.37 -9.98 15.49
CA HIS A 700 -21.37 -9.89 16.57
C HIS A 700 -22.28 -11.14 16.51
N PRO A 701 -21.79 -12.31 16.94
CA PRO A 701 -22.54 -13.55 16.84
C PRO A 701 -23.78 -13.53 17.77
N PRO A 702 -24.86 -14.29 17.47
CA PRO A 702 -26.10 -14.30 18.28
C PRO A 702 -25.95 -14.66 19.76
N TRP A 703 -24.79 -15.21 20.16
CA TRP A 703 -24.43 -15.57 21.53
C TRP A 703 -23.39 -14.62 22.17
N GLU A 704 -23.15 -13.43 21.61
CA GLU A 704 -22.18 -12.48 22.14
C GLU A 704 -22.44 -12.18 23.64
N GLY A 705 -21.40 -12.35 24.47
CA GLY A 705 -21.48 -12.22 25.93
C GLY A 705 -21.96 -13.46 26.68
N GLN A 706 -22.29 -14.58 26.01
CA GLN A 706 -22.74 -15.83 26.63
C GLN A 706 -22.05 -17.08 26.04
N ASP A 707 -22.11 -18.21 26.75
CA ASP A 707 -21.63 -19.50 26.21
C ASP A 707 -22.69 -20.10 25.29
N ARG A 708 -22.34 -20.33 24.02
CA ARG A 708 -23.23 -20.86 22.98
C ARG A 708 -23.80 -22.24 23.31
N ALA A 709 -22.98 -23.12 23.88
CA ALA A 709 -23.37 -24.50 24.18
C ALA A 709 -24.31 -24.55 25.41
N PHE A 710 -24.06 -23.69 26.40
CA PHE A 710 -24.95 -23.48 27.53
C PHE A 710 -26.30 -22.86 27.10
N ALA A 711 -26.26 -21.85 26.24
CA ALA A 711 -27.45 -21.17 25.71
C ALA A 711 -28.25 -22.00 24.69
N LYS A 712 -27.68 -23.12 24.19
CA LYS A 712 -28.26 -23.99 23.15
C LYS A 712 -28.59 -23.24 21.84
N ILE A 713 -27.74 -22.30 21.46
CA ILE A 713 -27.90 -21.52 20.24
C ILE A 713 -27.16 -22.23 19.10
N ASP A 714 -27.86 -22.50 18.00
CA ASP A 714 -27.26 -23.10 16.80
C ASP A 714 -26.29 -22.15 16.09
N LEU A 715 -25.38 -22.72 15.30
CA LEU A 715 -24.46 -21.94 14.47
C LEU A 715 -25.22 -21.30 13.29
N GLN A 716 -24.74 -20.15 12.80
CA GLN A 716 -25.34 -19.45 11.67
C GLN A 716 -25.44 -20.39 10.44
N PRO A 717 -26.55 -20.37 9.66
CA PRO A 717 -26.67 -21.10 8.39
C PRO A 717 -25.55 -20.73 7.40
N ILE A 718 -25.14 -21.68 6.55
CA ILE A 718 -24.03 -21.47 5.61
C ILE A 718 -24.46 -20.56 4.47
N GLU A 719 -25.69 -20.71 4.02
CA GLU A 719 -26.40 -19.90 3.02
C GLU A 719 -26.34 -18.41 3.42
N LYS A 720 -26.71 -18.09 4.66
CA LYS A 720 -26.67 -16.73 5.20
C LYS A 720 -25.25 -16.20 5.41
N LEU A 721 -24.29 -17.07 5.72
CA LEU A 721 -22.88 -16.70 5.76
C LEU A 721 -22.32 -16.42 4.35
N ILE A 722 -22.76 -17.13 3.30
CA ILE A 722 -22.44 -16.84 1.90
C ILE A 722 -23.04 -15.49 1.49
N ALA A 723 -24.33 -15.24 1.79
CA ALA A 723 -25.00 -13.97 1.51
C ALA A 723 -24.42 -12.77 2.30
N ASN A 724 -23.67 -13.02 3.39
CA ASN A 724 -22.96 -11.99 4.17
C ASN A 724 -21.50 -11.78 3.74
N TYR A 725 -20.74 -12.85 3.51
CA TYR A 725 -19.27 -12.83 3.41
C TYR A 725 -18.70 -13.59 2.20
N GLY A 726 -19.54 -14.34 1.46
CA GLY A 726 -19.09 -15.26 0.42
C GLY A 726 -19.09 -14.68 -0.99
N ASP A 727 -18.19 -15.19 -1.81
CA ASP A 727 -18.13 -14.98 -3.25
C ASP A 727 -18.69 -16.20 -4.00
N ALA A 728 -18.68 -16.16 -5.33
CA ALA A 728 -19.15 -17.23 -6.21
C ALA A 728 -18.57 -18.62 -5.91
N THR A 729 -17.34 -18.69 -5.43
CA THR A 729 -16.67 -19.93 -5.00
C THR A 729 -17.30 -20.55 -3.77
N ASN A 730 -17.72 -19.75 -2.78
CA ASN A 730 -18.36 -20.24 -1.56
C ASN A 730 -19.74 -20.87 -1.83
N THR A 731 -20.39 -20.57 -2.96
CA THR A 731 -21.62 -21.26 -3.39
C THR A 731 -21.41 -22.75 -3.74
N SER A 732 -20.17 -23.27 -3.73
CA SER A 732 -19.89 -24.72 -3.79
C SER A 732 -19.84 -25.40 -2.42
N TRP A 733 -19.96 -24.65 -1.33
CA TRP A 733 -19.93 -25.21 0.02
C TRP A 733 -21.24 -25.88 0.42
N LEU A 734 -22.30 -25.69 -0.39
CA LEU A 734 -23.58 -26.37 -0.27
C LEU A 734 -23.59 -27.73 -1.00
N GLU A 735 -22.54 -28.10 -1.74
CA GLU A 735 -22.41 -29.43 -2.35
C GLU A 735 -22.24 -30.51 -1.28
N PRO A 736 -22.92 -31.69 -1.38
CA PRO A 736 -22.80 -32.77 -0.39
C PRO A 736 -21.39 -33.31 -0.17
N ARG A 737 -20.46 -33.08 -1.11
CA ARG A 737 -19.03 -33.44 -1.00
C ARG A 737 -18.20 -32.48 -0.14
N THR A 738 -18.72 -31.31 0.22
CA THR A 738 -17.97 -30.29 0.97
C THR A 738 -18.22 -30.41 2.48
N GLU A 739 -17.15 -30.63 3.23
CA GLU A 739 -17.15 -30.60 4.69
C GLU A 739 -16.87 -29.19 5.19
N ILE A 740 -17.64 -28.72 6.19
CA ILE A 740 -17.50 -27.38 6.73
C ILE A 740 -16.88 -27.42 8.12
N TRP A 741 -15.70 -26.82 8.28
CA TRP A 741 -15.15 -26.47 9.59
C TRP A 741 -15.78 -25.16 10.10
N ARG A 742 -16.04 -25.06 11.41
CA ARG A 742 -16.61 -23.88 12.08
C ARG A 742 -15.77 -23.47 13.28
N ASP A 743 -15.58 -22.17 13.49
CA ASP A 743 -15.02 -21.61 14.73
C ASP A 743 -16.10 -21.53 15.82
N GLU A 744 -15.88 -22.14 16.98
CA GLU A 744 -16.89 -22.23 18.05
C GLU A 744 -17.26 -20.87 18.67
N SER A 745 -16.36 -19.88 18.60
CA SER A 745 -16.53 -18.59 19.28
C SER A 745 -17.25 -17.53 18.44
N THR A 746 -17.05 -17.57 17.11
CA THR A 746 -17.56 -16.58 16.15
C THR A 746 -18.56 -17.19 15.16
N GLY A 747 -18.53 -18.51 15.00
CA GLY A 747 -19.30 -19.23 13.98
C GLY A 747 -18.76 -19.10 12.55
N ALA A 748 -17.61 -18.44 12.36
CA ALA A 748 -16.91 -18.35 11.08
C ALA A 748 -16.69 -19.73 10.44
N ALA A 749 -16.79 -19.83 9.10
CA ALA A 749 -16.76 -21.12 8.40
C ALA A 749 -15.63 -21.24 7.36
N VAL A 750 -15.12 -22.47 7.17
CA VAL A 750 -14.20 -22.83 6.08
C VAL A 750 -14.59 -24.20 5.49
N GLY A 751 -15.01 -24.21 4.22
CA GLY A 751 -15.40 -25.42 3.47
C GLY A 751 -14.24 -26.07 2.72
N PHE A 752 -14.18 -27.40 2.74
CA PHE A 752 -13.14 -28.19 2.06
C PHE A 752 -13.62 -29.58 1.64
N VAL A 753 -12.93 -30.19 0.67
CA VAL A 753 -13.17 -31.57 0.21
C VAL A 753 -11.91 -32.42 0.46
N PRO A 754 -12.01 -33.61 1.08
CA PRO A 754 -10.90 -34.53 1.25
C PRO A 754 -10.64 -35.36 -0.02
N VAL A 755 -9.48 -35.18 -0.68
CA VAL A 755 -9.12 -35.89 -1.92
C VAL A 755 -7.65 -36.33 -1.90
N ASP A 756 -7.36 -37.61 -2.19
CA ASP A 756 -5.99 -38.16 -2.28
C ASP A 756 -5.07 -37.85 -1.05
N GLY A 757 -5.65 -37.67 0.14
CA GLY A 757 -4.93 -37.29 1.37
C GLY A 757 -4.61 -35.78 1.50
N TYR A 758 -5.23 -34.95 0.68
CA TYR A 758 -5.24 -33.51 0.76
C TYR A 758 -6.62 -33.00 1.22
N ALA A 759 -6.64 -31.83 1.87
CA ALA A 759 -7.86 -31.05 2.08
C ALA A 759 -7.85 -29.92 1.06
N ILE A 760 -8.75 -30.00 0.08
CA ILE A 760 -8.88 -28.99 -0.98
C ILE A 760 -9.91 -27.98 -0.50
N THR A 761 -9.42 -26.81 -0.11
CA THR A 761 -10.20 -25.67 0.37
C THR A 761 -10.45 -24.74 -0.81
N VAL A 762 -11.67 -24.24 -1.01
CA VAL A 762 -12.01 -23.43 -2.19
C VAL A 762 -12.74 -22.15 -1.77
N GLY A 763 -12.28 -20.99 -2.25
CA GLY A 763 -12.83 -19.70 -1.84
C GLY A 763 -12.40 -19.27 -0.43
N ASP A 764 -12.81 -18.06 -0.05
CA ASP A 764 -12.31 -17.38 1.15
C ASP A 764 -13.08 -17.79 2.42
N PRO A 765 -12.52 -17.59 3.63
CA PRO A 765 -13.23 -17.89 4.87
C PRO A 765 -14.53 -17.07 4.98
N LEU A 766 -15.65 -17.71 5.33
CA LEU A 766 -16.92 -17.02 5.55
C LEU A 766 -16.93 -16.37 6.94
N CYS A 767 -16.31 -15.20 7.00
CA CYS A 767 -16.31 -14.25 8.11
C CYS A 767 -15.80 -12.88 7.64
N HIS A 768 -15.84 -11.88 8.51
CA HIS A 768 -15.25 -10.57 8.22
C HIS A 768 -13.71 -10.66 8.09
N GLU A 769 -13.10 -9.91 7.16
CA GLU A 769 -11.67 -10.01 6.82
C GLU A 769 -10.72 -9.90 8.03
N SER A 770 -11.04 -9.03 8.99
CA SER A 770 -10.25 -8.86 10.23
C SER A 770 -10.10 -10.15 11.05
N GLN A 771 -10.98 -11.13 10.84
CA GLN A 771 -10.98 -12.42 11.51
C GLN A 771 -10.16 -13.48 10.75
N TYR A 772 -9.80 -13.26 9.48
CA TYR A 772 -9.15 -14.26 8.61
C TYR A 772 -7.93 -14.94 9.25
N LEU A 773 -7.02 -14.19 9.87
CA LEU A 773 -5.85 -14.76 10.52
C LEU A 773 -6.22 -15.74 11.66
N LYS A 774 -7.24 -15.43 12.46
CA LYS A 774 -7.75 -16.32 13.51
C LYS A 774 -8.43 -17.54 12.89
N THR A 775 -9.36 -17.33 11.97
CA THR A 775 -10.17 -18.37 11.32
C THR A 775 -9.28 -19.37 10.56
N MET A 776 -8.34 -18.89 9.74
CA MET A 776 -7.35 -19.71 9.05
C MET A 776 -6.44 -20.48 10.02
N THR A 777 -6.03 -19.88 11.14
CA THR A 777 -5.21 -20.57 12.16
C THR A 777 -5.99 -21.73 12.80
N GLY A 778 -7.26 -21.50 13.13
CA GLY A 778 -8.16 -22.54 13.65
C GLY A 778 -8.35 -23.69 12.66
N TYR A 779 -8.70 -23.36 11.42
CA TYR A 779 -8.89 -24.32 10.33
C TYR A 779 -7.64 -25.17 10.04
N LEU A 780 -6.48 -24.53 9.84
CA LEU A 780 -5.24 -25.24 9.51
C LEU A 780 -4.74 -26.11 10.68
N LYS A 781 -5.03 -25.72 11.93
CA LYS A 781 -4.82 -26.55 13.13
C LYS A 781 -5.71 -27.80 13.12
N TYR A 782 -7.01 -27.65 12.83
CA TYR A 782 -7.97 -28.77 12.71
C TYR A 782 -7.54 -29.76 11.61
N ILE A 783 -7.27 -29.26 10.40
CA ILE A 783 -6.82 -30.07 9.26
C ILE A 783 -5.55 -30.86 9.57
N LYS A 784 -4.57 -30.23 10.25
CA LYS A 784 -3.32 -30.92 10.64
C LYS A 784 -3.53 -31.94 11.76
N LYS A 785 -4.29 -31.61 12.82
CA LYS A 785 -4.30 -32.38 14.07
C LYS A 785 -5.43 -33.41 14.18
N GLU A 786 -6.58 -33.12 13.58
CA GLU A 786 -7.80 -33.92 13.73
C GLU A 786 -8.14 -34.66 12.44
N ARG A 787 -7.79 -34.10 11.27
CA ARG A 787 -8.04 -34.74 9.96
C ARG A 787 -6.80 -35.39 9.32
N ASN A 788 -5.58 -35.02 9.74
CA ASN A 788 -4.31 -35.53 9.20
C ASN A 788 -4.18 -35.36 7.65
N LEU A 789 -4.81 -34.31 7.11
CA LEU A 789 -4.79 -34.00 5.67
C LEU A 789 -3.76 -32.90 5.36
N LYS A 790 -3.28 -32.87 4.11
CA LYS A 790 -2.42 -31.79 3.60
C LYS A 790 -3.28 -30.66 3.00
N PRO A 791 -3.24 -29.42 3.52
CA PRO A 791 -4.09 -28.36 2.98
C PRO A 791 -3.56 -27.82 1.63
N LEU A 792 -4.49 -27.58 0.71
CA LEU A 792 -4.33 -26.83 -0.54
C LEU A 792 -5.51 -25.86 -0.63
N TRP A 793 -5.26 -24.58 -0.92
CA TRP A 793 -6.32 -23.57 -0.96
C TRP A 793 -6.38 -22.98 -2.37
N LEU A 794 -7.54 -23.10 -3.02
CA LEU A 794 -7.76 -22.76 -4.43
C LEU A 794 -8.77 -21.62 -4.54
N LEU A 795 -8.63 -20.82 -5.60
CA LEU A 795 -9.57 -19.76 -5.99
C LEU A 795 -9.86 -18.78 -4.84
N VAL A 796 -8.82 -18.37 -4.12
CA VAL A 796 -8.93 -17.36 -3.04
C VAL A 796 -8.81 -15.94 -3.56
N GLY A 797 -9.45 -14.99 -2.88
CA GLY A 797 -9.34 -13.57 -3.12
C GLY A 797 -8.02 -12.97 -2.61
N ALA A 798 -7.77 -11.69 -2.92
CA ALA A 798 -6.51 -11.02 -2.59
C ALA A 798 -6.27 -10.88 -1.08
N ALA A 799 -7.30 -10.63 -0.27
CA ALA A 799 -7.17 -10.51 1.19
C ALA A 799 -6.79 -11.85 1.84
N ALA A 800 -7.42 -12.96 1.41
CA ALA A 800 -7.05 -14.30 1.86
C ALA A 800 -5.66 -14.73 1.34
N GLU A 801 -5.29 -14.35 0.11
CA GLU A 801 -3.94 -14.53 -0.43
C GLU A 801 -2.89 -13.86 0.46
N GLU A 802 -3.07 -12.57 0.81
CA GLU A 802 -2.07 -11.84 1.59
C GLU A 802 -1.90 -12.44 2.98
N VAL A 803 -2.97 -12.89 3.64
CA VAL A 803 -2.88 -13.56 4.94
C VAL A 803 -2.11 -14.89 4.84
N LEU A 804 -2.42 -15.75 3.85
CA LEU A 804 -1.71 -17.01 3.62
C LEU A 804 -0.22 -16.76 3.25
N ALA A 805 0.04 -15.78 2.39
CA ALA A 805 1.37 -15.40 1.94
C ALA A 805 2.25 -14.81 3.05
N THR A 806 1.74 -13.84 3.81
CA THR A 806 2.53 -13.05 4.75
C THR A 806 2.58 -13.64 6.16
N LYS A 807 1.48 -14.23 6.65
CA LYS A 807 1.39 -14.76 8.03
C LYS A 807 1.77 -16.24 8.09
N PHE A 808 1.38 -17.03 7.09
CA PHE A 808 1.68 -18.46 7.04
C PHE A 808 2.88 -18.83 6.15
N ASN A 809 3.46 -17.86 5.41
CA ASN A 809 4.57 -18.09 4.47
C ASN A 809 4.24 -19.12 3.37
N TRP A 810 3.00 -19.08 2.88
CA TRP A 810 2.57 -19.92 1.75
C TRP A 810 3.06 -19.33 0.42
N ARG A 811 3.04 -20.18 -0.62
CA ARG A 811 3.38 -19.82 -1.99
C ARG A 811 2.10 -19.67 -2.79
N THR A 812 2.05 -18.65 -3.63
CA THR A 812 0.82 -18.26 -4.32
C THR A 812 1.09 -17.95 -5.78
N PHE A 813 0.08 -18.14 -6.62
CA PHE A 813 0.08 -17.75 -8.03
C PHE A 813 -1.36 -17.68 -8.52
N SER A 814 -1.63 -16.86 -9.54
CA SER A 814 -2.91 -16.82 -10.23
C SER A 814 -2.78 -17.39 -11.64
N VAL A 815 -3.77 -18.22 -12.00
CA VAL A 815 -4.01 -18.81 -13.33
C VAL A 815 -5.52 -18.78 -13.66
N THR A 816 -6.29 -18.10 -12.82
CA THR A 816 -7.76 -18.14 -12.76
C THR A 816 -8.24 -16.77 -12.29
N GLY A 817 -9.30 -16.26 -12.91
CA GLY A 817 -9.92 -14.99 -12.53
C GLY A 817 -11.41 -15.15 -12.35
N GLU A 818 -11.95 -14.58 -11.28
CA GLU A 818 -13.39 -14.47 -11.02
C GLU A 818 -13.98 -13.52 -12.06
N GLN A 819 -15.00 -13.98 -12.80
CA GLN A 819 -15.39 -13.38 -14.09
C GLN A 819 -16.43 -12.27 -13.90
N ARG A 820 -16.01 -11.10 -13.41
CA ARG A 820 -16.91 -10.02 -12.99
C ARG A 820 -17.33 -9.08 -14.13
N VAL A 821 -18.55 -8.56 -14.06
CA VAL A 821 -19.12 -7.54 -14.94
C VAL A 821 -19.84 -6.49 -14.10
N ASP A 822 -19.70 -5.20 -14.48
CA ASP A 822 -20.58 -4.13 -14.00
C ASP A 822 -21.92 -4.24 -14.76
N PRO A 823 -23.05 -4.56 -14.08
CA PRO A 823 -24.33 -4.76 -14.75
C PRO A 823 -25.02 -3.43 -15.13
N VAL A 824 -24.54 -2.28 -14.63
CA VAL A 824 -25.05 -0.94 -14.93
C VAL A 824 -24.33 -0.36 -16.15
N HIS A 825 -23.02 -0.58 -16.28
CA HIS A 825 -22.18 -0.04 -17.37
C HIS A 825 -21.68 -1.10 -18.36
N ASN A 826 -22.41 -2.22 -18.51
CA ASN A 826 -21.97 -3.35 -19.32
C ASN A 826 -21.69 -2.95 -20.80
N PRO A 827 -20.46 -3.14 -21.34
CA PRO A 827 -20.15 -2.83 -22.72
C PRO A 827 -20.92 -3.68 -23.75
N ALA A 828 -21.38 -4.89 -23.38
CA ALA A 828 -22.13 -5.80 -24.26
C ALA A 828 -23.49 -5.22 -24.73
N ASP A 829 -24.05 -4.24 -24.01
CA ASP A 829 -25.26 -3.53 -24.45
C ASP A 829 -25.05 -2.68 -25.71
N LYS A 830 -23.79 -2.42 -26.07
CA LYS A 830 -23.40 -1.67 -27.27
C LYS A 830 -22.80 -2.57 -28.36
N ASP A 831 -22.70 -3.88 -28.14
CA ASP A 831 -22.12 -4.81 -29.10
C ASP A 831 -23.07 -5.15 -30.26
N GLY A 832 -22.59 -4.94 -31.50
CA GLY A 832 -23.39 -5.06 -32.71
C GLY A 832 -23.75 -6.50 -33.12
N ASP A 833 -23.10 -7.52 -32.57
CA ASP A 833 -23.37 -8.94 -32.80
C ASP A 833 -24.33 -9.50 -31.74
N ILE A 834 -24.11 -9.18 -30.46
CA ILE A 834 -25.01 -9.55 -29.34
C ILE A 834 -26.39 -8.91 -29.56
N GLN A 835 -26.43 -7.60 -29.83
CA GLN A 835 -27.70 -6.92 -30.11
C GLN A 835 -28.37 -7.42 -31.42
N ARG A 836 -27.65 -8.12 -32.31
CA ARG A 836 -28.27 -8.79 -33.48
C ARG A 836 -28.89 -10.13 -33.09
N LYS A 837 -28.24 -10.90 -32.23
CA LYS A 837 -28.74 -12.17 -31.69
C LYS A 837 -29.98 -11.99 -30.80
N ILE A 838 -29.97 -10.99 -29.92
CA ILE A 838 -31.11 -10.69 -29.04
C ILE A 838 -32.37 -10.41 -29.88
N ARG A 839 -32.28 -9.50 -30.85
CA ARG A 839 -33.37 -9.20 -31.81
C ARG A 839 -33.79 -10.39 -32.68
N HIS A 840 -32.92 -11.39 -32.86
CA HIS A 840 -33.30 -12.63 -33.55
C HIS A 840 -34.18 -13.50 -32.64
N ALA A 841 -33.78 -13.74 -31.39
CA ALA A 841 -34.58 -14.50 -30.43
C ALA A 841 -35.93 -13.84 -30.11
N GLU A 842 -35.96 -12.50 -29.99
CA GLU A 842 -37.20 -11.71 -29.87
C GLU A 842 -38.13 -11.92 -31.07
N LYS A 843 -37.58 -11.96 -32.30
CA LYS A 843 -38.35 -12.17 -33.54
C LYS A 843 -38.88 -13.60 -33.67
N GLU A 844 -38.12 -14.59 -33.20
CA GLU A 844 -38.57 -15.98 -33.04
C GLU A 844 -39.56 -16.15 -31.86
N GLY A 845 -39.92 -15.06 -31.18
CA GLY A 845 -40.99 -15.00 -30.19
C GLY A 845 -40.62 -15.53 -28.81
N VAL A 846 -39.33 -15.57 -28.47
CA VAL A 846 -38.85 -15.99 -27.14
C VAL A 846 -39.31 -15.00 -26.07
N LYS A 847 -39.98 -15.52 -25.03
CA LYS A 847 -40.48 -14.76 -23.88
C LYS A 847 -39.80 -15.21 -22.60
N ILE A 848 -39.39 -14.26 -21.77
CA ILE A 848 -38.80 -14.52 -20.44
C ILE A 848 -39.88 -14.34 -19.37
N ILE A 849 -39.89 -15.22 -18.37
CA ILE A 849 -40.64 -15.07 -17.13
C ILE A 849 -39.64 -14.98 -15.98
N ASP A 850 -39.83 -13.96 -15.13
CA ASP A 850 -38.98 -13.66 -13.99
C ASP A 850 -39.63 -14.14 -12.67
N TYR A 851 -38.80 -14.73 -11.82
CA TYR A 851 -39.14 -15.14 -10.45
C TYR A 851 -38.15 -14.44 -9.50
N PRO A 852 -38.46 -13.20 -9.06
CA PRO A 852 -37.56 -12.41 -8.23
C PRO A 852 -37.32 -13.04 -6.85
N LEU A 853 -36.28 -12.55 -6.17
CA LEU A 853 -35.82 -13.03 -4.87
C LEU A 853 -36.98 -13.16 -3.87
N GLY A 854 -37.07 -14.31 -3.19
CA GLY A 854 -38.15 -14.61 -2.25
C GLY A 854 -39.48 -15.08 -2.89
N THR A 855 -39.59 -15.12 -4.22
CA THR A 855 -40.75 -15.71 -4.93
C THR A 855 -40.32 -16.93 -5.75
N PRO A 856 -40.30 -18.15 -5.16
CA PRO A 856 -39.81 -19.34 -5.84
C PRO A 856 -40.73 -19.78 -7.00
N PRO A 857 -40.19 -20.40 -8.07
CA PRO A 857 -41.00 -20.86 -9.20
C PRO A 857 -42.05 -21.93 -8.81
N PRO A 858 -43.23 -21.94 -9.44
CA PRO A 858 -44.24 -22.99 -9.26
C PRO A 858 -43.71 -24.41 -9.51
N ALA A 859 -44.27 -25.40 -8.81
CA ALA A 859 -43.79 -26.78 -8.86
C ALA A 859 -43.84 -27.42 -10.27
N ASP A 860 -44.79 -27.03 -11.12
CA ASP A 860 -44.85 -27.50 -12.51
C ASP A 860 -43.74 -26.87 -13.38
N VAL A 861 -43.36 -25.61 -13.10
CA VAL A 861 -42.24 -24.94 -13.77
C VAL A 861 -40.91 -25.57 -13.34
N LYS A 862 -40.74 -25.89 -12.04
CA LYS A 862 -39.58 -26.63 -11.54
C LYS A 862 -39.41 -27.97 -12.26
N ALA A 863 -40.44 -28.81 -12.24
CA ALA A 863 -40.42 -30.12 -12.91
C ALA A 863 -40.14 -30.03 -14.43
N LYS A 864 -40.65 -28.98 -15.11
CA LYS A 864 -40.33 -28.72 -16.53
C LYS A 864 -38.86 -28.34 -16.73
N VAL A 865 -38.29 -27.47 -15.88
CA VAL A 865 -36.87 -27.11 -15.94
C VAL A 865 -35.98 -28.32 -15.65
N ASP A 866 -36.29 -29.11 -14.63
CA ASP A 866 -35.52 -30.31 -14.25
C ASP A 866 -35.48 -31.33 -15.40
N ALA A 867 -36.61 -31.58 -16.06
CA ALA A 867 -36.66 -32.45 -17.24
C ALA A 867 -35.81 -31.94 -18.42
N ARG A 868 -35.64 -30.62 -18.58
CA ARG A 868 -34.75 -30.02 -19.59
C ARG A 868 -33.28 -30.04 -19.16
N VAL A 869 -33.00 -29.93 -17.87
CA VAL A 869 -31.65 -30.13 -17.29
C VAL A 869 -31.20 -31.57 -17.51
N GLU A 870 -32.04 -32.57 -17.25
CA GLU A 870 -31.73 -33.96 -17.57
C GLU A 870 -31.48 -34.20 -19.07
N ASP A 871 -32.31 -33.62 -19.95
CA ASP A 871 -32.14 -33.74 -21.40
C ASP A 871 -30.80 -33.11 -21.88
N TRP A 872 -30.44 -31.97 -21.32
CA TRP A 872 -29.13 -31.35 -21.54
C TRP A 872 -27.98 -32.22 -21.01
N LEU A 873 -28.12 -32.78 -19.81
CA LEU A 873 -27.13 -33.69 -19.23
C LEU A 873 -26.93 -34.97 -20.06
N ARG A 874 -28.01 -35.58 -20.58
CA ARG A 874 -27.95 -36.76 -21.45
C ARG A 874 -27.29 -36.47 -22.82
N ASN A 875 -27.42 -35.25 -23.32
CA ASN A 875 -26.88 -34.85 -24.63
C ASN A 875 -25.50 -34.17 -24.58
N ARG A 876 -24.92 -33.97 -23.39
CA ARG A 876 -23.60 -33.31 -23.19
C ARG A 876 -22.46 -34.11 -23.83
N LYS A 877 -21.42 -33.42 -24.34
CA LYS A 877 -20.26 -34.06 -25.00
C LYS A 877 -18.94 -33.47 -24.51
N GLY A 878 -18.05 -34.35 -24.04
CA GLY A 878 -16.73 -34.02 -23.50
C GLY A 878 -16.70 -34.00 -21.96
N LYS A 879 -15.55 -34.33 -21.36
CA LYS A 879 -15.34 -34.20 -19.90
C LYS A 879 -15.43 -32.72 -19.51
N GLN A 880 -16.14 -32.39 -18.43
CA GLN A 880 -16.20 -31.01 -17.92
C GLN A 880 -15.26 -30.83 -16.72
N VAL A 881 -15.12 -29.57 -16.33
CA VAL A 881 -14.52 -29.13 -15.07
C VAL A 881 -15.47 -28.12 -14.47
N HIS A 882 -15.97 -28.40 -13.26
CA HIS A 882 -16.84 -27.51 -12.49
C HIS A 882 -16.70 -27.73 -10.98
N LEU A 883 -17.07 -26.71 -10.21
CA LEU A 883 -17.09 -26.77 -8.74
C LEU A 883 -18.39 -27.37 -8.19
N THR A 884 -19.50 -27.14 -8.89
CA THR A 884 -20.86 -27.53 -8.47
C THR A 884 -21.62 -28.25 -9.56
N ASN A 885 -22.45 -29.20 -9.13
CA ASN A 885 -23.41 -29.89 -9.96
C ASN A 885 -24.61 -28.98 -10.25
N ILE A 886 -25.50 -29.39 -11.16
CA ILE A 886 -26.69 -28.58 -11.49
C ILE A 886 -27.79 -28.89 -10.46
N HIS A 887 -27.82 -28.07 -9.40
CA HIS A 887 -28.86 -28.07 -8.39
C HIS A 887 -29.59 -26.71 -8.38
N PRO A 888 -30.65 -26.52 -9.20
CA PRO A 888 -31.30 -25.22 -9.37
C PRO A 888 -31.98 -24.70 -8.10
N TRP A 889 -32.72 -25.59 -7.41
CA TRP A 889 -33.59 -25.30 -6.24
C TRP A 889 -32.89 -25.43 -4.89
N GLN A 890 -31.58 -25.67 -4.87
CA GLN A 890 -30.80 -25.51 -3.65
C GLN A 890 -30.79 -24.01 -3.27
N ASP A 891 -30.94 -23.66 -2.00
CA ASP A 891 -30.85 -22.28 -1.52
C ASP A 891 -31.77 -21.28 -2.27
N GLU A 892 -33.09 -21.49 -2.16
CA GLU A 892 -34.08 -20.60 -2.79
C GLU A 892 -34.26 -19.24 -2.07
N GLU A 893 -33.82 -19.10 -0.82
CA GLU A 893 -33.88 -17.83 -0.05
C GLU A 893 -33.01 -16.75 -0.72
N HIS A 894 -31.81 -17.14 -1.19
CA HIS A 894 -30.81 -16.24 -1.77
C HIS A 894 -30.73 -16.32 -3.30
N ARG A 895 -31.76 -16.86 -3.98
CA ARG A 895 -31.79 -17.00 -5.45
C ARG A 895 -33.00 -16.34 -6.11
N GLN A 896 -32.79 -15.87 -7.33
CA GLN A 896 -33.86 -15.50 -8.26
C GLN A 896 -33.66 -16.19 -9.61
N TYR A 897 -34.74 -16.40 -10.35
CA TYR A 897 -34.75 -17.26 -11.54
C TYR A 897 -35.37 -16.56 -12.75
N HIS A 898 -34.82 -16.84 -13.92
CA HIS A 898 -35.30 -16.35 -15.20
C HIS A 898 -35.48 -17.56 -16.13
N VAL A 899 -36.66 -17.69 -16.75
CA VAL A 899 -37.00 -18.84 -17.61
C VAL A 899 -37.47 -18.35 -18.98
N ALA A 900 -36.81 -18.79 -20.04
CA ALA A 900 -37.17 -18.43 -21.42
C ALA A 900 -37.98 -19.54 -22.10
N TYR A 901 -39.09 -19.13 -22.73
CA TYR A 901 -40.06 -19.98 -23.42
C TYR A 901 -40.12 -19.62 -24.90
N THR A 902 -40.21 -20.63 -25.77
CA THR A 902 -40.60 -20.45 -27.18
C THR A 902 -42.12 -20.32 -27.34
N PRO A 903 -42.64 -19.87 -28.50
CA PRO A 903 -44.08 -19.61 -28.70
C PRO A 903 -45.02 -20.81 -28.51
N ASP A 904 -44.49 -22.03 -28.57
CA ASP A 904 -45.19 -23.30 -28.29
C ASP A 904 -45.31 -23.62 -26.78
N GLY A 905 -44.64 -22.85 -25.92
CA GLY A 905 -44.57 -23.08 -24.47
C GLY A 905 -43.42 -23.98 -24.01
N THR A 906 -42.51 -24.39 -24.90
CA THR A 906 -41.32 -25.18 -24.53
C THR A 906 -40.27 -24.28 -23.87
N ILE A 907 -39.62 -24.78 -22.80
CA ILE A 907 -38.51 -24.06 -22.15
C ILE A 907 -37.24 -24.24 -23.00
N CYS A 908 -36.67 -23.11 -23.43
CA CYS A 908 -35.52 -23.04 -24.33
C CYS A 908 -34.23 -22.57 -23.63
N ALA A 909 -34.31 -21.72 -22.60
CA ALA A 909 -33.16 -21.36 -21.78
C ALA A 909 -33.55 -21.07 -20.31
N PHE A 910 -32.58 -21.16 -19.41
CA PHE A 910 -32.75 -20.97 -17.96
C PHE A 910 -31.54 -20.25 -17.36
N VAL A 911 -31.79 -19.25 -16.50
CA VAL A 911 -30.76 -18.57 -15.71
C VAL A 911 -31.17 -18.55 -14.24
N ALA A 912 -30.23 -18.91 -13.37
CA ALA A 912 -30.36 -18.75 -11.92
C ALA A 912 -29.31 -17.76 -11.43
N MET A 913 -29.77 -16.71 -10.75
CA MET A 913 -28.93 -15.69 -10.12
C MET A 913 -28.86 -15.96 -8.62
N ALA A 914 -27.67 -16.16 -8.07
CA ALA A 914 -27.45 -16.32 -6.63
C ALA A 914 -26.92 -15.03 -6.03
N GLN A 915 -27.43 -14.65 -4.85
CA GLN A 915 -27.01 -13.47 -4.13
C GLN A 915 -25.74 -13.76 -3.31
N LEU A 916 -24.69 -12.98 -3.53
CA LEU A 916 -23.42 -13.09 -2.82
C LEU A 916 -23.33 -12.07 -1.69
N SER A 917 -22.19 -11.93 -1.03
CA SER A 917 -21.93 -10.82 -0.10
C SER A 917 -22.31 -9.45 -0.72
N PRO A 918 -22.59 -8.43 0.10
CA PRO A 918 -22.76 -7.06 -0.40
C PRO A 918 -21.57 -6.59 -1.25
N ASP A 919 -20.37 -7.08 -0.95
CA ASP A 919 -19.12 -6.70 -1.61
C ASP A 919 -18.97 -7.35 -3.00
N HIS A 920 -19.25 -8.64 -3.13
CA HIS A 920 -19.16 -9.38 -4.39
C HIS A 920 -20.41 -9.25 -5.28
N GLY A 921 -21.58 -8.94 -4.70
CA GLY A 921 -22.82 -8.61 -5.42
C GLY A 921 -23.70 -9.83 -5.71
N TRP A 922 -23.65 -10.34 -6.94
CA TRP A 922 -24.44 -11.49 -7.40
C TRP A 922 -23.60 -12.44 -8.27
N GLN A 923 -24.05 -13.69 -8.41
CA GLN A 923 -23.48 -14.69 -9.32
C GLN A 923 -24.52 -15.12 -10.37
N VAL A 924 -24.14 -15.17 -11.65
CA VAL A 924 -24.82 -15.99 -12.66
C VAL A 924 -24.47 -17.46 -12.39
N LYS A 925 -25.19 -18.09 -11.46
CA LYS A 925 -24.87 -19.42 -10.92
C LYS A 925 -25.09 -20.53 -11.94
N TYR A 926 -26.18 -20.44 -12.70
CA TYR A 926 -26.44 -21.28 -13.87
C TYR A 926 -26.92 -20.41 -15.03
N SER A 927 -26.45 -20.74 -16.24
CA SER A 927 -26.93 -20.17 -17.50
C SER A 927 -26.94 -21.30 -18.53
N LEU A 928 -28.12 -21.84 -18.84
CA LEU A 928 -28.30 -23.05 -19.64
C LEU A 928 -29.11 -22.76 -20.89
N ASP A 929 -28.55 -23.09 -22.05
CA ASP A 929 -29.24 -23.21 -23.33
C ASP A 929 -29.64 -24.68 -23.55
N PHE A 930 -30.94 -24.95 -23.72
CA PHE A 930 -31.44 -26.32 -23.87
C PHE A 930 -31.46 -26.76 -25.34
N PRO A 931 -31.43 -28.09 -25.64
CA PRO A 931 -31.47 -28.57 -27.01
C PRO A 931 -32.63 -28.00 -27.83
N ASN A 932 -32.33 -27.52 -29.04
CA ASN A 932 -33.23 -26.81 -29.97
C ASN A 932 -33.62 -25.36 -29.56
N ALA A 933 -32.90 -24.70 -28.64
CA ALA A 933 -33.11 -23.28 -28.36
C ALA A 933 -32.89 -22.37 -29.59
N PRO A 934 -33.72 -21.31 -29.79
CA PRO A 934 -33.49 -20.33 -30.85
C PRO A 934 -32.15 -19.59 -30.69
N SER A 935 -31.48 -19.30 -31.82
CA SER A 935 -30.22 -18.57 -31.80
C SER A 935 -30.42 -17.17 -31.20
N GLY A 936 -29.65 -16.86 -30.15
CA GLY A 936 -29.74 -15.62 -29.38
C GLY A 936 -30.50 -15.71 -28.06
N ALA A 937 -31.19 -16.83 -27.77
CA ALA A 937 -32.00 -16.96 -26.55
C ALA A 937 -31.15 -16.89 -25.27
N ILE A 938 -29.93 -17.42 -25.28
CA ILE A 938 -29.01 -17.39 -24.13
C ILE A 938 -28.43 -15.98 -23.91
N GLU A 939 -28.06 -15.25 -24.97
CA GLU A 939 -27.63 -13.86 -24.86
C GLU A 939 -28.77 -12.95 -24.38
N GLN A 940 -30.02 -13.19 -24.83
CA GLN A 940 -31.20 -12.45 -24.39
C GLN A 940 -31.46 -12.64 -22.89
N ILE A 941 -31.58 -13.89 -22.42
CA ILE A 941 -31.93 -14.18 -21.02
C ILE A 941 -30.83 -13.76 -20.02
N VAL A 942 -29.55 -13.90 -20.38
CA VAL A 942 -28.45 -13.45 -19.52
C VAL A 942 -28.38 -11.92 -19.45
N THR A 943 -28.53 -11.22 -20.58
CA THR A 943 -28.55 -9.74 -20.60
C THR A 943 -29.75 -9.19 -19.82
N HIS A 944 -30.90 -9.85 -19.90
CA HIS A 944 -32.09 -9.55 -19.09
C HIS A 944 -31.85 -9.75 -17.59
N ALA A 945 -31.28 -10.89 -17.19
CA ALA A 945 -30.95 -11.19 -15.79
C ALA A 945 -29.95 -10.18 -15.19
N LEU A 946 -28.94 -9.75 -15.95
CA LEU A 946 -28.01 -8.70 -15.53
C LEU A 946 -28.73 -7.36 -15.29
N LYS A 947 -29.66 -6.97 -16.17
CA LYS A 947 -30.45 -5.73 -16.01
C LYS A 947 -31.44 -5.80 -14.84
N ALA A 948 -31.99 -6.97 -14.55
CA ALA A 948 -32.84 -7.19 -13.38
C ALA A 948 -32.07 -7.00 -12.06
N VAL A 949 -30.83 -7.48 -11.95
CA VAL A 949 -30.02 -7.19 -10.75
C VAL A 949 -29.47 -5.76 -10.74
N ALA A 950 -29.18 -5.15 -11.89
CA ALA A 950 -28.81 -3.74 -11.97
C ALA A 950 -29.91 -2.81 -11.41
N SER A 951 -31.17 -3.05 -11.76
CA SER A 951 -32.32 -2.24 -11.30
C SER A 951 -32.59 -2.38 -9.79
N THR A 952 -32.06 -3.41 -9.14
CA THR A 952 -32.11 -3.60 -7.68
C THR A 952 -30.83 -3.14 -6.96
N GLY A 953 -29.94 -2.43 -7.66
CA GLY A 953 -28.74 -1.79 -7.08
C GLY A 953 -27.48 -2.66 -7.08
N ALA A 954 -27.43 -3.75 -7.86
CA ALA A 954 -26.19 -4.52 -8.02
C ALA A 954 -25.10 -3.69 -8.71
N THR A 955 -23.93 -3.58 -8.06
CA THR A 955 -22.72 -2.92 -8.59
C THR A 955 -21.68 -3.90 -9.13
N SER A 956 -21.89 -5.20 -8.91
CA SER A 956 -21.04 -6.30 -9.38
C SER A 956 -21.91 -7.52 -9.63
N VAL A 957 -21.66 -8.22 -10.73
CA VAL A 957 -22.12 -9.58 -10.97
C VAL A 957 -20.93 -10.40 -11.44
N THR A 958 -20.83 -11.67 -11.06
CA THR A 958 -19.82 -12.59 -11.61
C THR A 958 -20.40 -13.84 -12.25
N PHE A 959 -19.71 -14.41 -13.23
CA PHE A 959 -20.05 -15.71 -13.83
C PHE A 959 -19.38 -16.90 -13.13
N GLY A 960 -18.67 -16.71 -12.02
CA GLY A 960 -17.83 -17.75 -11.39
C GLY A 960 -16.43 -17.80 -12.02
N GLY A 961 -15.43 -18.25 -11.25
CA GLY A 961 -14.04 -18.44 -11.69
C GLY A 961 -13.87 -19.02 -13.11
N GLY A 962 -13.13 -18.29 -13.95
CA GLY A 962 -12.69 -18.69 -15.28
C GLY A 962 -11.18 -18.98 -15.30
N ALA A 963 -10.73 -19.73 -16.30
CA ALA A 963 -9.31 -19.97 -16.54
C ALA A 963 -8.71 -18.75 -17.27
N SER A 964 -7.67 -18.15 -16.69
CA SER A 964 -7.02 -16.98 -17.28
C SER A 964 -6.00 -17.40 -18.35
N SER A 965 -5.87 -16.60 -19.39
CA SER A 965 -4.85 -16.80 -20.45
C SER A 965 -3.41 -16.58 -19.95
N LYS A 966 -3.23 -15.99 -18.77
CA LYS A 966 -1.94 -15.57 -18.22
C LYS A 966 -1.59 -16.35 -16.94
N PHE A 967 -0.29 -16.61 -16.75
CA PHE A 967 0.25 -17.08 -15.47
C PHE A 967 0.84 -15.88 -14.71
N SER A 968 0.30 -15.56 -13.54
CA SER A 968 0.77 -14.47 -12.69
C SER A 968 1.43 -15.02 -11.42
N PRO A 969 2.76 -14.85 -11.23
CA PRO A 969 3.43 -15.30 -10.01
C PRO A 969 3.05 -14.40 -8.83
N GLY A 970 2.54 -15.01 -7.75
CA GLY A 970 2.21 -14.31 -6.51
C GLY A 970 3.36 -14.31 -5.51
N HIS A 971 3.02 -14.09 -4.24
CA HIS A 971 3.96 -14.11 -3.14
C HIS A 971 4.75 -15.43 -3.01
N ASN A 972 5.99 -15.30 -2.56
CA ASN A 972 6.92 -16.39 -2.26
C ASN A 972 7.24 -17.36 -3.43
N VAL A 973 6.86 -17.02 -4.67
CA VAL A 973 7.21 -17.75 -5.90
C VAL A 973 8.10 -16.90 -6.80
N LYS A 974 9.37 -17.31 -6.99
CA LYS A 974 10.35 -16.61 -7.85
C LYS A 974 11.19 -17.58 -8.66
N GLY A 975 11.81 -17.07 -9.73
CA GLY A 975 12.85 -17.77 -10.50
C GLY A 975 12.35 -18.99 -11.29
N THR A 976 13.12 -20.08 -11.25
CA THR A 976 12.91 -21.28 -12.09
C THR A 976 11.55 -21.95 -11.89
N ARG A 977 10.95 -21.87 -10.69
CA ARG A 977 9.62 -22.45 -10.42
C ARG A 977 8.49 -21.83 -11.24
N VAL A 978 8.55 -20.52 -11.51
CA VAL A 978 7.56 -19.82 -12.37
C VAL A 978 7.52 -20.48 -13.74
N LYS A 979 8.69 -20.76 -14.33
CA LYS A 979 8.81 -21.40 -15.65
C LYS A 979 8.33 -22.85 -15.69
N VAL A 980 8.31 -23.54 -14.55
CA VAL A 980 7.77 -24.91 -14.45
C VAL A 980 6.25 -24.89 -14.29
N LEU A 981 5.72 -24.05 -13.40
CA LEU A 981 4.28 -23.94 -13.15
C LEU A 981 3.52 -23.39 -14.37
N SER A 982 4.03 -22.34 -15.03
CA SER A 982 3.47 -21.82 -16.28
C SER A 982 3.41 -22.89 -17.39
N ARG A 983 4.46 -23.71 -17.56
CA ARG A 983 4.46 -24.80 -18.55
C ARG A 983 3.44 -25.89 -18.23
N ALA A 984 3.33 -26.28 -16.95
CA ALA A 984 2.34 -27.26 -16.52
C ALA A 984 0.90 -26.74 -16.73
N TYR A 985 0.64 -25.49 -16.37
CA TYR A 985 -0.66 -24.85 -16.58
C TYR A 985 -1.03 -24.75 -18.07
N HIS A 986 -0.11 -24.29 -18.93
CA HIS A 986 -0.39 -24.18 -20.37
C HIS A 986 -0.66 -25.55 -21.03
N ALA A 987 -0.02 -26.63 -20.58
CA ALA A 987 -0.35 -27.98 -21.05
C ALA A 987 -1.79 -28.37 -20.67
N ILE A 988 -2.13 -28.29 -19.38
CA ILE A 988 -3.46 -28.65 -18.86
C ILE A 988 -4.57 -27.78 -19.49
N SER A 989 -4.35 -26.47 -19.61
CA SER A 989 -5.31 -25.52 -20.19
C SER A 989 -5.55 -25.77 -21.69
N THR A 990 -4.52 -26.19 -22.44
CA THR A 990 -4.65 -26.57 -23.85
C THR A 990 -5.39 -27.90 -24.02
N GLU A 991 -5.07 -28.90 -23.18
CA GLU A 991 -5.66 -30.24 -23.23
C GLU A 991 -7.14 -30.23 -22.85
N LEU A 992 -7.51 -29.50 -21.79
CA LEU A 992 -8.89 -29.37 -21.30
C LEU A 992 -9.67 -28.19 -21.90
N LYS A 993 -9.07 -27.39 -22.79
CA LYS A 993 -9.69 -26.23 -23.47
C LYS A 993 -10.36 -25.22 -22.51
N LEU A 994 -9.72 -24.96 -21.37
CA LEU A 994 -10.36 -24.25 -20.25
C LEU A 994 -10.74 -22.79 -20.59
N THR A 995 -10.06 -22.16 -21.53
CA THR A 995 -10.30 -20.76 -21.96
C THR A 995 -11.59 -20.58 -22.76
N ASN A 996 -12.17 -21.63 -23.35
CA ASN A 996 -13.34 -21.52 -24.22
C ASN A 996 -14.59 -20.98 -23.48
N LYS A 997 -14.70 -21.18 -22.16
CA LYS A 997 -15.77 -20.59 -21.33
C LYS A 997 -15.51 -19.11 -21.02
N THR A 998 -14.24 -18.69 -20.93
CA THR A 998 -13.81 -17.30 -20.72
C THR A 998 -14.20 -16.43 -21.93
N GLU A 999 -13.88 -16.87 -23.15
CA GLU A 999 -14.17 -16.12 -24.41
C GLU A 999 -15.65 -15.79 -24.65
N PHE A 1000 -16.59 -16.50 -24.02
CA PHE A 1000 -18.02 -16.17 -24.09
C PHE A 1000 -18.41 -15.09 -23.07
N ARG A 1001 -17.78 -15.11 -21.88
CA ARG A 1001 -18.05 -14.17 -20.78
C ARG A 1001 -17.43 -12.80 -21.06
N GLU A 1002 -16.23 -12.76 -21.63
CA GLU A 1002 -15.59 -11.52 -22.11
C GLU A 1002 -16.51 -10.75 -23.08
N LYS A 1003 -17.21 -11.46 -23.98
CA LYS A 1003 -18.19 -10.86 -24.92
C LYS A 1003 -19.41 -10.29 -24.21
N LEU A 1004 -19.84 -10.89 -23.11
CA LEU A 1004 -20.89 -10.39 -22.21
C LEU A 1004 -20.40 -9.28 -21.25
N GLY A 1005 -19.18 -8.77 -21.45
CA GLY A 1005 -18.61 -7.66 -20.68
C GLY A 1005 -17.81 -8.06 -19.43
N ALA A 1006 -17.53 -9.35 -19.24
CA ALA A 1006 -16.77 -9.81 -18.07
C ALA A 1006 -15.27 -9.50 -18.16
N VAL A 1007 -14.63 -9.32 -17.01
CA VAL A 1007 -13.18 -9.12 -16.82
C VAL A 1007 -12.62 -10.06 -15.74
N ASP A 1008 -11.33 -10.39 -15.85
CA ASP A 1008 -10.59 -11.20 -14.85
C ASP A 1008 -10.37 -10.40 -13.55
N ASP A 1009 -11.07 -10.75 -12.47
CA ASP A 1009 -10.68 -10.40 -11.09
C ASP A 1009 -9.74 -11.49 -10.51
N PRO A 1010 -8.44 -11.23 -10.26
CA PRO A 1010 -7.46 -12.30 -10.03
C PRO A 1010 -7.71 -13.16 -8.78
N SER A 1011 -7.95 -14.46 -8.99
CA SER A 1011 -8.06 -15.47 -7.93
C SER A 1011 -6.77 -16.30 -7.83
N TYR A 1012 -6.41 -16.73 -6.63
CA TYR A 1012 -5.10 -17.35 -6.35
C TYR A 1012 -5.18 -18.82 -5.95
N ILE A 1013 -4.13 -19.57 -6.28
CA ILE A 1013 -3.85 -20.91 -5.77
C ILE A 1013 -2.73 -20.79 -4.73
N CYS A 1014 -3.07 -21.05 -3.47
CA CYS A 1014 -2.22 -20.87 -2.30
C CYS A 1014 -1.86 -22.24 -1.71
N TYR A 1015 -0.58 -22.49 -1.49
CA TYR A 1015 -0.09 -23.78 -0.96
C TYR A 1015 1.10 -23.63 -0.02
N PRO A 1016 1.21 -24.47 1.03
CA PRO A 1016 2.33 -24.42 1.96
C PRO A 1016 3.66 -24.77 1.27
N PRO A 1017 4.82 -24.37 1.82
CA PRO A 1017 6.13 -24.76 1.30
C PRO A 1017 6.24 -26.28 1.11
N HIS A 1018 6.46 -26.70 -0.14
CA HIS A 1018 6.51 -28.11 -0.60
C HIS A 1018 5.16 -28.84 -0.72
N GLY A 1019 4.02 -28.16 -0.57
CA GLY A 1019 2.68 -28.76 -0.74
C GLY A 1019 2.37 -29.19 -2.18
N LEU A 1020 2.62 -28.33 -3.17
CA LEU A 1020 2.34 -28.59 -4.58
C LEU A 1020 3.45 -29.41 -5.24
N GLY A 1021 3.32 -30.74 -5.19
CA GLY A 1021 4.07 -31.72 -5.98
C GLY A 1021 3.14 -32.53 -6.92
N PRO A 1022 3.64 -33.54 -7.65
CA PRO A 1022 2.83 -34.29 -8.63
C PRO A 1022 1.54 -34.90 -8.06
N LEU A 1023 1.59 -35.45 -6.84
CA LEU A 1023 0.41 -35.98 -6.15
C LEU A 1023 -0.62 -34.91 -5.76
N ALA A 1024 -0.17 -33.68 -5.49
CA ALA A 1024 -1.08 -32.56 -5.22
C ALA A 1024 -1.73 -32.05 -6.51
N VAL A 1025 -1.00 -32.06 -7.63
CA VAL A 1025 -1.59 -31.78 -8.96
C VAL A 1025 -2.62 -32.86 -9.30
N LYS A 1026 -2.32 -34.15 -9.07
CA LYS A 1026 -3.32 -35.23 -9.23
C LYS A 1026 -4.57 -34.99 -8.36
N ALA A 1027 -4.40 -34.67 -7.06
CA ALA A 1027 -5.53 -34.41 -6.17
C ALA A 1027 -6.42 -33.25 -6.67
N ILE A 1028 -5.81 -32.16 -7.16
CA ILE A 1028 -6.52 -31.02 -7.77
C ILE A 1028 -7.28 -31.47 -9.03
N MET A 1029 -6.65 -32.25 -9.92
CA MET A 1029 -7.31 -32.75 -11.14
C MET A 1029 -8.49 -33.68 -10.81
N ASN A 1030 -8.33 -34.60 -9.86
CA ASN A 1030 -9.39 -35.52 -9.42
C ASN A 1030 -10.57 -34.78 -8.74
N PHE A 1031 -10.31 -33.69 -8.02
CA PHE A 1031 -11.36 -32.85 -7.44
C PHE A 1031 -12.23 -32.13 -8.49
N PHE A 1032 -11.64 -31.85 -9.65
CA PHE A 1032 -12.24 -31.11 -10.76
C PHE A 1032 -12.86 -32.00 -11.85
N SER A 1033 -12.67 -33.32 -11.81
CA SER A 1033 -13.30 -34.28 -12.74
C SER A 1033 -14.68 -34.73 -12.26
N ASP A 1034 -15.59 -34.99 -13.21
CA ASP A 1034 -16.86 -35.70 -12.95
C ASP A 1034 -16.61 -37.12 -12.38
N ASP A 1035 -17.42 -37.54 -11.41
CA ASP A 1035 -17.42 -38.89 -10.81
C ASP A 1035 -18.13 -39.97 -11.68
N ASP A 1036 -18.31 -39.72 -12.98
CA ASP A 1036 -19.02 -40.55 -13.98
C ASP A 1036 -18.30 -41.89 -14.34
N GLU A 1037 -17.56 -42.50 -13.39
CA GLU A 1037 -16.92 -43.82 -13.53
C GLU A 1037 -17.33 -44.79 -12.38
N ASN A 1038 -18.63 -44.86 -12.07
CA ASN A 1038 -19.30 -45.97 -11.34
C ASN A 1038 -20.58 -46.42 -12.06
#